data_AF-A0A8H5F9V8-F1
#
_entry.id   AF-A0A8H5F9V8-F1
#
_cell.length_a   1.000
_cell.length_b   1.000
_cell.length_c   1.000
_cell.angle_alpha   90.00
_cell.angle_beta   90.00
_cell.angle_gamma   90.00
#
_symmetry.space_group_name_H-M   'P 1'
#
loop_
_entity.id
_entity.type
_entity.pdbx_description
1 polymer ?
#
loop_
_entity_poly.entity_id
_entity_poly.type
_entity_poly.pdbx_seq_one_letter_code
_entity_poly.pdbx_strand_id
1 'polypeptide(L)'
;MEARNQSRRFNVLLNGVKRGSPSDLERLADWGEWPTDLDQACQAFSVLLKHLKLEDVPALHKWNLCGIESEDEAAHVKRRTASQVILSGLTKMITSDDTTKARVLEVMQPYLPGFIAWTTFYARRSANLYLEPYKAYAGTYHACWIFRRLMEYGLKDQPDNPCLPQLVESALNLWMWDPLDIPSSMVPAISASDYMRFIEPTNHLLLLCTMHSGALRIAIDRINTLKKKERCEHQLTHSFNFRCDQWANTFRKDKEGGDRPTAALWTILHVYESLSSGSVVLQKNLDKTPFLSKALALVAEVTLVWPNTGKLCLAVEVVNLLFPPQSLNAFAMTHQVPGLIKAGLLDIIASGHLVPSIKWPGGNPLWRLYRLVYHPRVCDAVVSATNAMPESKLKALAANPDWNKFQDVVSDLRNVYSVAPPLNRNEVPLCDNLFHPTMSQQVILKDTKGVQCSWCHTTVYCSRECQHKDWDLFHKSECTANRVQRIVNPERPSLCEVRPFIKEWFFNNEILSGRLYTPSLTTMDARNRTRGFNVLLDGVKRGSPSHIERLVEEWPADFDQACQAFSALLEHLKLEDVPPLHIWNQFGLESRNALFTVKCRTALQATLNGLDQMSGSDDATKSRVLEVLEPHLSGLISWATFFARRSAIPSFELPNAYAGTFHASWLFRRLLEYGLNNHPDNPSLSQLVESALNLWMWDPLDMPRGAKFASRMVPPLSASDYMKYIEPTNHLLLLCAMDNGTRRIALERINTLRNKEWRGQLTHSFNFRCDQWENTFKKDNKGGMVAIGAFFKILFVYQALSSGSAVLRKNLNKTPFLSKALGLVAGATLAWPNTEELCLPVEAVNLVFQPHFPNALAMTHTLPRVINSGLLHVIANALLVPSIKWPDGGDPLWRLYRLLYYPRVCDAVTSAINAMPDTTLKALSSIPDWKKFYGVASDLRNVYAAAPPRNEVPLCDNLFHPTMSHQVILKDTKGVQCSWCHTTVYCSRECQQKDWDLFHKAECTANRVERIGLTLPNSIREPPLTQSHVLTTDRQLHGGWLSHRTRALFLVLMRALLLHPGMPNIEDPLTVPWFDLRTYPHNMHQLDVEDMHNQLTDYGEDTFGDARSKAILDEFVEKGGTVRLAGFIAEFGEYHIFTLARFRRVEPGLGTAPRVWHSGLMPLGVHVRVLRRPFP
;
A
#
# COMPACT_ATOMS: atom_id res chain seq x y z
N MET A 1 27.70 3.49 -43.84
CA MET A 1 29.17 3.29 -43.92
C MET A 1 29.81 3.31 -42.54
N GLU A 2 29.53 4.34 -41.74
CA GLU A 2 30.07 4.54 -40.38
C GLU A 2 29.98 3.31 -39.45
N ALA A 3 28.82 2.68 -39.31
CA ALA A 3 28.67 1.45 -38.51
C ALA A 3 29.62 0.29 -38.93
N ARG A 4 29.95 0.16 -40.23
CA ARG A 4 30.95 -0.83 -40.70
C ARG A 4 32.37 -0.41 -40.31
N ASN A 5 32.68 0.89 -40.34
CA ASN A 5 33.97 1.42 -39.87
C ASN A 5 34.13 1.27 -38.35
N GLN A 6 33.07 1.54 -37.58
CA GLN A 6 33.02 1.35 -36.13
C GLN A 6 33.20 -0.13 -35.77
N SER A 7 32.46 -1.04 -36.41
CA SER A 7 32.64 -2.50 -36.23
C SER A 7 34.06 -2.97 -36.61
N ARG A 8 34.65 -2.42 -37.68
CA ARG A 8 36.05 -2.72 -38.05
C ARG A 8 37.05 -2.22 -37.00
N ARG A 9 36.89 -0.99 -36.47
CA ARG A 9 37.72 -0.43 -35.39
C ARG A 9 37.61 -1.27 -34.12
N PHE A 10 36.38 -1.60 -33.71
CA PHE A 10 36.11 -2.46 -32.56
C PHE A 10 36.76 -3.85 -32.72
N ASN A 11 36.66 -4.49 -33.89
CA ASN A 11 37.32 -5.78 -34.13
C ASN A 11 38.85 -5.71 -34.08
N VAL A 12 39.47 -4.62 -34.54
CA VAL A 12 40.92 -4.39 -34.41
C VAL A 12 41.31 -4.24 -32.94
N LEU A 13 40.59 -3.39 -32.19
CA LEU A 13 40.77 -3.17 -30.75
C LEU A 13 40.63 -4.49 -29.97
N LEU A 14 39.54 -5.23 -30.22
CA LEU A 14 39.25 -6.50 -29.56
C LEU A 14 40.31 -7.58 -29.86
N ASN A 15 40.93 -7.57 -31.04
CA ASN A 15 42.05 -8.47 -31.34
C ASN A 15 43.35 -8.05 -30.61
N GLY A 16 43.57 -6.76 -30.36
CA GLY A 16 44.59 -6.28 -29.42
C GLY A 16 44.34 -6.77 -27.99
N VAL A 17 43.10 -6.63 -27.51
CA VAL A 17 42.66 -7.13 -26.20
C VAL A 17 42.80 -8.65 -26.09
N LYS A 18 42.49 -9.44 -27.12
CA LYS A 18 42.72 -10.91 -27.14
C LYS A 18 44.19 -11.28 -26.92
N ARG A 19 45.13 -10.52 -27.51
CA ARG A 19 46.57 -10.70 -27.28
C ARG A 19 47.01 -10.23 -25.88
N GLY A 20 46.19 -9.44 -25.19
CA GLY A 20 46.48 -8.90 -23.87
C GLY A 20 47.29 -7.60 -23.90
N SER A 21 47.24 -6.85 -25.01
CA SER A 21 47.82 -5.53 -25.15
C SER A 21 47.27 -4.57 -24.07
N PRO A 22 48.10 -4.02 -23.17
CA PRO A 22 47.63 -3.12 -22.12
C PRO A 22 46.96 -1.85 -22.66
N SER A 23 47.52 -1.26 -23.73
CA SER A 23 46.96 -0.07 -24.36
C SER A 23 45.63 -0.33 -25.06
N ASP A 24 45.41 -1.52 -25.63
CA ASP A 24 44.10 -1.87 -26.21
C ASP A 24 43.08 -2.24 -25.13
N LEU A 25 43.53 -2.77 -23.98
CA LEU A 25 42.68 -2.94 -22.79
C LEU A 25 42.23 -1.56 -22.26
N GLU A 26 43.14 -0.62 -22.07
CA GLU A 26 42.84 0.74 -21.62
C GLU A 26 41.89 1.46 -22.58
N ARG A 27 42.17 1.42 -23.89
CA ARG A 27 41.27 1.97 -24.93
C ARG A 27 39.88 1.32 -24.96
N LEU A 28 39.72 0.07 -24.52
CA LEU A 28 38.40 -0.55 -24.37
C LEU A 28 37.69 -0.16 -23.07
N ALA A 29 38.42 0.30 -22.04
CA ALA A 29 37.81 0.87 -20.83
C ALA A 29 37.21 2.26 -21.09
N ASP A 30 37.84 3.04 -21.98
CA ASP A 30 37.44 4.40 -22.34
C ASP A 30 35.98 4.50 -22.74
N TRP A 31 35.36 5.64 -22.42
CA TRP A 31 33.90 5.73 -22.45
C TRP A 31 33.32 5.58 -23.88
N GLY A 32 33.93 6.21 -24.88
CA GLY A 32 33.45 6.23 -26.27
C GLY A 32 33.76 5.00 -27.14
N GLU A 33 34.61 4.07 -26.72
CA GLU A 33 35.06 2.92 -27.54
C GLU A 33 34.38 1.59 -27.15
N TRP A 34 33.47 1.61 -26.16
CA TRP A 34 32.68 0.43 -25.80
C TRP A 34 31.50 0.24 -26.76
N PRO A 35 31.26 -0.98 -27.26
CA PRO A 35 30.19 -1.22 -28.22
C PRO A 35 28.81 -1.00 -27.61
N THR A 36 27.97 -0.25 -28.32
CA THR A 36 26.53 -0.11 -28.05
C THR A 36 25.72 -1.31 -28.56
N ASP A 37 26.29 -2.08 -29.49
CA ASP A 37 25.72 -3.32 -29.99
C ASP A 37 25.91 -4.46 -28.98
N LEU A 38 24.82 -5.18 -28.69
CA LEU A 38 24.79 -6.21 -27.65
C LEU A 38 25.67 -7.42 -27.99
N ASP A 39 25.73 -7.82 -29.27
CA ASP A 39 26.56 -8.96 -29.69
C ASP A 39 28.05 -8.63 -29.54
N GLN A 40 28.46 -7.43 -29.95
CA GLN A 40 29.81 -6.90 -29.73
C GLN A 40 30.15 -6.74 -28.25
N ALA A 41 29.22 -6.25 -27.42
CA ALA A 41 29.43 -6.13 -25.97
C ALA A 41 29.63 -7.51 -25.32
N CYS A 42 28.77 -8.49 -25.65
CA CYS A 42 28.95 -9.89 -25.25
C CYS A 42 30.29 -10.47 -25.71
N GLN A 43 30.72 -10.15 -26.94
CA GLN A 43 32.03 -10.56 -27.45
C GLN A 43 33.19 -9.92 -26.65
N ALA A 44 33.06 -8.65 -26.26
CA ALA A 44 34.02 -7.97 -25.39
C ALA A 44 34.14 -8.65 -24.03
N PHE A 45 33.03 -8.93 -23.34
CA PHE A 45 33.06 -9.66 -22.06
C PHE A 45 33.71 -11.05 -22.21
N SER A 46 33.33 -11.81 -23.23
CA SER A 46 33.89 -13.15 -23.47
C SER A 46 35.42 -13.11 -23.67
N VAL A 47 35.95 -12.08 -24.32
CA VAL A 47 37.40 -11.89 -24.49
C VAL A 47 38.07 -11.44 -23.19
N LEU A 48 37.49 -10.48 -22.48
CA LEU A 48 38.06 -9.95 -21.24
C LEU A 48 38.11 -11.02 -20.13
N LEU A 49 37.04 -11.80 -19.98
CA LEU A 49 36.91 -12.86 -18.99
C LEU A 49 37.88 -14.04 -19.25
N LYS A 50 38.31 -14.26 -20.50
CA LYS A 50 39.34 -15.27 -20.83
C LYS A 50 40.72 -14.94 -20.29
N HIS A 51 40.98 -13.70 -19.87
CA HIS A 51 42.20 -13.34 -19.12
C HIS A 51 42.08 -13.60 -17.62
N LEU A 52 40.89 -13.97 -17.11
CA LEU A 52 40.55 -14.09 -15.70
C LEU A 52 40.09 -15.52 -15.34
N LYS A 53 40.73 -16.54 -15.91
CA LYS A 53 40.40 -17.95 -15.63
C LYS A 53 40.68 -18.29 -14.16
N LEU A 54 39.95 -19.27 -13.62
CA LEU A 54 40.14 -19.71 -12.24
C LEU A 54 41.52 -20.36 -12.01
N GLU A 55 42.01 -21.15 -12.97
CA GLU A 55 43.34 -21.77 -12.97
C GLU A 55 44.48 -20.75 -12.88
N ASP A 56 44.26 -19.57 -13.45
CA ASP A 56 45.21 -18.46 -13.48
C ASP A 56 45.26 -17.68 -12.15
N VAL A 57 44.25 -17.80 -11.28
CA VAL A 57 44.22 -17.10 -9.98
C VAL A 57 45.19 -17.78 -9.01
N PRO A 58 46.23 -17.09 -8.51
CA PRO A 58 47.20 -17.69 -7.60
C PRO A 58 46.50 -18.25 -6.36
N ALA A 59 46.87 -19.47 -5.97
CA ALA A 59 46.30 -20.12 -4.80
C ALA A 59 46.52 -19.22 -3.56
N LEU A 60 45.43 -18.67 -3.02
CA LEU A 60 45.40 -17.60 -2.01
C LEU A 60 46.31 -17.83 -0.78
N HIS A 61 46.68 -19.08 -0.51
CA HIS A 61 47.48 -19.52 0.64
C HIS A 61 48.99 -19.73 0.36
N LYS A 62 49.49 -19.58 -0.88
CA LYS A 62 50.90 -19.85 -1.24
C LYS A 62 51.75 -18.63 -1.59
N TRP A 63 51.17 -17.44 -1.70
CA TRP A 63 51.90 -16.21 -2.06
C TRP A 63 52.54 -15.51 -0.85
N ASN A 64 53.80 -15.83 -0.57
CA ASN A 64 54.68 -15.04 0.31
C ASN A 64 55.05 -13.71 -0.35
N LEU A 65 55.14 -12.64 0.44
CA LEU A 65 55.25 -11.25 -0.05
C LEU A 65 56.66 -10.83 -0.53
N CYS A 66 57.68 -11.67 -0.39
CA CYS A 66 59.09 -11.27 -0.52
C CYS A 66 59.75 -11.58 -1.90
N GLY A 67 58.97 -11.82 -2.95
CA GLY A 67 59.53 -12.15 -4.26
C GLY A 67 58.48 -12.25 -5.37
N ILE A 68 57.88 -11.12 -5.75
CA ILE A 68 57.16 -11.03 -7.02
C ILE A 68 58.21 -10.86 -8.11
N GLU A 69 58.46 -11.91 -8.89
CA GLU A 69 59.30 -11.83 -10.08
C GLU A 69 58.61 -10.98 -11.16
N SER A 70 59.37 -10.27 -11.98
CA SER A 70 58.84 -9.23 -12.88
C SER A 70 57.82 -9.73 -13.92
N GLU A 71 57.82 -11.02 -14.24
CA GLU A 71 56.82 -11.61 -15.15
C GLU A 71 55.42 -11.70 -14.53
N ASP A 72 55.33 -11.92 -13.20
CA ASP A 72 54.06 -11.96 -12.46
C ASP A 72 53.40 -10.57 -12.38
N GLU A 73 54.20 -9.49 -12.34
CA GLU A 73 53.68 -8.12 -12.31
C GLU A 73 52.96 -7.75 -13.62
N ALA A 74 53.54 -8.08 -14.78
CA ALA A 74 52.91 -7.83 -16.08
C ALA A 74 51.58 -8.60 -16.24
N ALA A 75 51.54 -9.86 -15.79
CA ALA A 75 50.31 -10.65 -15.75
C ALA A 75 49.27 -10.04 -14.80
N HIS A 76 49.70 -9.58 -13.62
CA HIS A 76 48.82 -8.94 -12.65
C HIS A 76 48.22 -7.62 -13.16
N VAL A 77 49.04 -6.74 -13.76
CA VAL A 77 48.59 -5.48 -14.39
C VAL A 77 47.55 -5.78 -15.47
N LYS A 78 47.84 -6.70 -16.40
CA LYS A 78 46.91 -7.11 -17.46
C LYS A 78 45.54 -7.58 -16.92
N ARG A 79 45.54 -8.45 -15.90
CA ARG A 79 44.31 -8.96 -15.27
C ARG A 79 43.54 -7.88 -14.50
N ARG A 80 44.26 -7.00 -13.80
CA ARG A 80 43.68 -5.81 -13.17
C ARG A 80 42.98 -4.94 -14.21
N THR A 81 43.66 -4.53 -15.28
CA THR A 81 43.07 -3.69 -16.33
C THR A 81 41.87 -4.37 -16.97
N ALA A 82 41.93 -5.68 -17.29
CA ALA A 82 40.77 -6.44 -17.77
C ALA A 82 39.57 -6.39 -16.81
N SER A 83 39.80 -6.53 -15.49
CA SER A 83 38.73 -6.39 -14.49
C SER A 83 38.17 -4.96 -14.38
N GLN A 84 38.97 -3.94 -14.70
CA GLN A 84 38.52 -2.53 -14.75
C GLN A 84 37.67 -2.26 -16.00
N VAL A 85 38.08 -2.79 -17.15
CA VAL A 85 37.31 -2.75 -18.40
C VAL A 85 35.96 -3.44 -18.24
N ILE A 86 35.90 -4.62 -17.59
CA ILE A 86 34.65 -5.33 -17.30
C ILE A 86 33.70 -4.47 -16.44
N LEU A 87 34.19 -3.78 -15.40
CA LEU A 87 33.36 -2.88 -14.59
C LEU A 87 32.84 -1.69 -15.41
N SER A 88 33.66 -1.12 -16.29
CA SER A 88 33.24 -0.04 -17.21
C SER A 88 32.08 -0.52 -18.10
N GLY A 89 32.24 -1.70 -18.74
CA GLY A 89 31.19 -2.32 -19.56
C GLY A 89 29.90 -2.63 -18.80
N LEU A 90 29.99 -3.23 -17.60
CA LEU A 90 28.83 -3.49 -16.74
C LEU A 90 28.12 -2.20 -16.30
N THR A 91 28.87 -1.11 -16.12
CA THR A 91 28.30 0.19 -15.72
C THR A 91 27.62 0.90 -16.89
N LYS A 92 28.06 0.69 -18.13
CA LYS A 92 27.41 1.23 -19.35
C LYS A 92 26.13 0.49 -19.74
N MET A 93 25.94 -0.75 -19.26
CA MET A 93 24.82 -1.62 -19.67
C MET A 93 23.87 -2.06 -18.54
N ILE A 94 24.15 -1.79 -17.25
CA ILE A 94 23.17 -2.03 -16.16
C ILE A 94 21.83 -1.33 -16.42
N THR A 95 21.96 -0.26 -17.18
CA THR A 95 20.98 0.72 -17.54
C THR A 95 20.05 0.19 -18.67
N SER A 96 20.42 -0.92 -19.33
CA SER A 96 19.63 -1.64 -20.35
C SER A 96 18.41 -2.38 -19.80
N ASP A 97 17.59 -2.93 -20.70
CA ASP A 97 16.43 -3.78 -20.34
C ASP A 97 16.86 -5.13 -19.74
N ASP A 98 15.92 -5.81 -19.08
CA ASP A 98 16.22 -7.04 -18.35
C ASP A 98 16.58 -8.23 -19.26
N THR A 99 16.15 -8.24 -20.53
CA THR A 99 16.57 -9.23 -21.54
C THR A 99 18.05 -9.03 -21.87
N THR A 100 18.47 -7.79 -22.07
CA THR A 100 19.88 -7.43 -22.28
C THR A 100 20.74 -7.83 -21.09
N LYS A 101 20.31 -7.54 -19.85
CA LYS A 101 21.02 -7.97 -18.63
C LYS A 101 21.14 -9.49 -18.55
N ALA A 102 20.04 -10.23 -18.78
CA ALA A 102 20.03 -11.69 -18.73
C ALA A 102 20.99 -12.31 -19.74
N ARG A 103 21.01 -11.83 -20.98
CA ARG A 103 21.91 -12.30 -22.04
C ARG A 103 23.39 -12.02 -21.75
N VAL A 104 23.68 -10.88 -21.11
CA VAL A 104 25.05 -10.55 -20.67
C VAL A 104 25.46 -11.48 -19.54
N LEU A 105 24.59 -11.71 -18.56
CA LEU A 105 24.86 -12.62 -17.45
C LEU A 105 25.09 -14.06 -17.93
N GLU A 106 24.30 -14.53 -18.91
CA GLU A 106 24.48 -15.82 -19.61
C GLU A 106 25.88 -15.94 -20.23
N VAL A 107 26.33 -14.92 -20.96
CA VAL A 107 27.68 -14.90 -21.57
C VAL A 107 28.80 -14.86 -20.53
N MET A 108 28.57 -14.20 -19.39
CA MET A 108 29.53 -14.18 -18.27
C MET A 108 29.56 -15.50 -17.48
N GLN A 109 28.44 -16.23 -17.42
CA GLN A 109 28.21 -17.34 -16.48
C GLN A 109 29.30 -18.42 -16.46
N PRO A 110 29.88 -18.88 -17.59
CA PRO A 110 30.98 -19.86 -17.58
C PRO A 110 32.27 -19.35 -16.91
N TYR A 111 32.44 -18.03 -16.81
CA TYR A 111 33.65 -17.37 -16.30
C TYR A 111 33.45 -16.71 -14.93
N LEU A 112 32.19 -16.52 -14.49
CA LEU A 112 31.87 -15.87 -13.22
C LEU A 112 32.63 -16.46 -12.02
N PRO A 113 32.85 -17.79 -11.88
CA PRO A 113 33.59 -18.33 -10.74
C PRO A 113 35.06 -17.87 -10.70
N GLY A 114 35.74 -17.85 -11.85
CA GLY A 114 37.11 -17.34 -11.98
C GLY A 114 37.16 -15.83 -11.76
N PHE A 115 36.20 -15.10 -12.33
CA PHE A 115 36.10 -13.65 -12.18
C PHE A 115 35.85 -13.21 -10.74
N ILE A 116 34.95 -13.88 -10.01
CA ILE A 116 34.68 -13.62 -8.58
C ILE A 116 35.91 -13.94 -7.72
N ALA A 117 36.58 -15.07 -7.99
CA ALA A 117 37.82 -15.44 -7.29
C ALA A 117 38.93 -14.41 -7.52
N TRP A 118 39.19 -14.02 -8.76
CA TRP A 118 40.17 -12.98 -9.12
C TRP A 118 39.83 -11.64 -8.46
N THR A 119 38.57 -11.23 -8.52
CA THR A 119 38.12 -9.93 -8.00
C THR A 119 38.27 -9.86 -6.47
N THR A 120 37.98 -10.95 -5.78
CA THR A 120 38.20 -11.08 -4.32
C THR A 120 39.68 -11.14 -3.96
N PHE A 121 40.50 -11.79 -4.79
CA PHE A 121 41.96 -11.83 -4.65
C PHE A 121 42.58 -10.44 -4.79
N TYR A 122 42.21 -9.71 -5.86
CA TYR A 122 42.68 -8.35 -6.13
C TYR A 122 42.30 -7.38 -5.00
N ALA A 123 41.07 -7.48 -4.47
CA ALA A 123 40.66 -6.71 -3.31
C ALA A 123 41.56 -6.94 -2.10
N ARG A 124 41.75 -8.21 -1.69
CA ARG A 124 42.61 -8.59 -0.55
C ARG A 124 44.08 -8.20 -0.73
N ARG A 125 44.60 -8.22 -1.96
CA ARG A 125 46.00 -7.88 -2.24
C ARG A 125 46.23 -6.39 -2.48
N SER A 126 45.18 -5.59 -2.75
CA SER A 126 45.33 -4.16 -3.04
C SER A 126 46.00 -3.36 -1.91
N ALA A 127 45.82 -3.74 -0.65
CA ALA A 127 46.57 -3.14 0.48
C ALA A 127 48.09 -3.28 0.39
N ASN A 128 48.60 -4.35 -0.25
CA ASN A 128 50.04 -4.57 -0.40
C ASN A 128 50.61 -3.94 -1.69
N LEU A 129 49.74 -3.49 -2.62
CA LEU A 129 50.12 -2.95 -3.92
C LEU A 129 50.22 -1.41 -3.94
N TYR A 130 49.82 -0.74 -2.86
CA TYR A 130 49.88 0.71 -2.75
C TYR A 130 50.51 1.15 -1.43
N LEU A 131 51.54 2.00 -1.52
CA LEU A 131 52.16 2.64 -0.36
C LEU A 131 51.25 3.67 0.32
N GLU A 132 50.25 4.19 -0.40
CA GLU A 132 49.28 5.15 0.13
C GLU A 132 48.13 4.44 0.86
N PRO A 133 47.92 4.68 2.17
CA PRO A 133 46.97 3.90 2.97
C PRO A 133 45.50 3.93 2.53
N TYR A 134 45.05 4.94 1.79
CA TYR A 134 43.67 4.98 1.28
C TYR A 134 43.51 4.20 -0.04
N LYS A 135 44.56 4.14 -0.88
CA LYS A 135 44.59 3.30 -2.08
C LYS A 135 44.56 1.81 -1.73
N ALA A 136 44.93 1.43 -0.51
CA ALA A 136 44.76 0.08 0.02
C ALA A 136 43.33 -0.47 -0.07
N TYR A 137 42.32 0.40 -0.10
CA TYR A 137 40.91 0.00 -0.28
C TYR A 137 40.44 0.01 -1.75
N ALA A 138 41.27 0.46 -2.70
CA ALA A 138 40.86 0.62 -4.10
C ALA A 138 40.49 -0.71 -4.78
N GLY A 139 41.09 -1.84 -4.38
CA GLY A 139 40.69 -3.15 -4.86
C GLY A 139 39.37 -3.62 -4.24
N THR A 140 39.16 -3.38 -2.94
CA THR A 140 37.89 -3.68 -2.26
C THR A 140 36.74 -2.87 -2.84
N TYR A 141 36.94 -1.58 -3.07
CA TYR A 141 36.02 -0.73 -3.82
C TYR A 141 35.63 -1.34 -5.17
N HIS A 142 36.65 -1.68 -5.97
CA HIS A 142 36.46 -2.23 -7.31
C HIS A 142 35.66 -3.53 -7.29
N ALA A 143 35.99 -4.43 -6.35
CA ALA A 143 35.28 -5.67 -6.14
C ALA A 143 33.84 -5.49 -5.70
N CYS A 144 33.59 -4.59 -4.74
CA CYS A 144 32.24 -4.31 -4.26
C CYS A 144 31.35 -3.72 -5.36
N TRP A 145 31.89 -2.87 -6.23
CA TRP A 145 31.19 -2.37 -7.41
C TRP A 145 30.89 -3.46 -8.43
N ILE A 146 31.86 -4.32 -8.76
CA ILE A 146 31.63 -5.47 -9.65
C ILE A 146 30.51 -6.36 -9.10
N PHE A 147 30.60 -6.77 -7.84
CA PHE A 147 29.63 -7.68 -7.23
C PHE A 147 28.25 -7.06 -7.09
N ARG A 148 28.17 -5.76 -6.80
CA ARG A 148 26.92 -4.99 -6.84
C ARG A 148 26.29 -5.03 -8.24
N ARG A 149 27.07 -4.76 -9.30
CA ARG A 149 26.57 -4.84 -10.68
C ARG A 149 26.08 -6.25 -11.01
N LEU A 150 26.83 -7.30 -10.69
CA LEU A 150 26.40 -8.69 -10.92
C LEU A 150 25.07 -9.03 -10.22
N MET A 151 24.84 -8.53 -9.00
CA MET A 151 23.55 -8.66 -8.32
C MET A 151 22.46 -7.89 -9.06
N GLU A 152 22.69 -6.62 -9.42
CA GLU A 152 21.75 -5.76 -10.15
C GLU A 152 21.40 -6.28 -11.56
N TYR A 153 22.23 -7.14 -12.16
CA TYR A 153 21.99 -7.85 -13.43
C TYR A 153 21.11 -9.11 -13.32
N GLY A 154 20.64 -9.45 -12.12
CA GLY A 154 19.69 -10.56 -11.91
C GLY A 154 20.31 -11.84 -11.33
N LEU A 155 21.61 -11.88 -10.98
CA LEU A 155 22.19 -13.04 -10.28
C LEU A 155 21.45 -13.34 -8.96
N LYS A 156 20.97 -12.29 -8.29
CA LYS A 156 20.16 -12.35 -7.06
C LYS A 156 18.80 -13.04 -7.25
N ASP A 157 18.29 -13.06 -8.48
CA ASP A 157 16.99 -13.61 -8.87
C ASP A 157 17.13 -15.06 -9.39
N GLN A 158 18.36 -15.57 -9.46
CA GLN A 158 18.71 -16.96 -9.79
C GLN A 158 19.31 -17.66 -8.55
N PRO A 159 18.49 -18.06 -7.55
CA PRO A 159 18.99 -18.64 -6.29
C PRO A 159 19.77 -19.95 -6.47
N ASP A 160 19.54 -20.67 -7.57
CA ASP A 160 20.21 -21.92 -7.93
C ASP A 160 21.48 -21.70 -8.78
N ASN A 161 21.85 -20.44 -9.09
CA ASN A 161 23.07 -20.15 -9.84
C ASN A 161 24.30 -20.45 -8.96
N PRO A 162 25.23 -21.33 -9.39
CA PRO A 162 26.38 -21.75 -8.58
C PRO A 162 27.35 -20.61 -8.23
N CYS A 163 27.27 -19.48 -8.94
CA CYS A 163 28.10 -18.30 -8.68
C CYS A 163 27.56 -17.44 -7.52
N LEU A 164 26.26 -17.50 -7.21
CA LEU A 164 25.66 -16.70 -6.14
C LEU A 164 26.24 -17.07 -4.76
N PRO A 165 26.41 -18.35 -4.37
CA PRO A 165 27.14 -18.74 -3.17
C PRO A 165 28.55 -18.15 -3.07
N GLN A 166 29.30 -18.18 -4.17
CA GLN A 166 30.67 -17.66 -4.20
C GLN A 166 30.70 -16.12 -4.10
N LEU A 167 29.75 -15.41 -4.70
CA LEU A 167 29.62 -13.97 -4.58
C LEU A 167 29.24 -13.56 -3.15
N VAL A 168 28.26 -14.23 -2.55
CA VAL A 168 27.84 -13.96 -1.15
C VAL A 168 28.96 -14.26 -0.17
N GLU A 169 29.68 -15.37 -0.36
CA GLU A 169 30.88 -15.69 0.42
C GLU A 169 31.99 -14.65 0.22
N SER A 170 32.16 -14.13 -1.01
CA SER A 170 33.11 -13.05 -1.30
C SER A 170 32.69 -11.73 -0.65
N ALA A 171 31.40 -11.38 -0.68
CA ALA A 171 30.85 -10.19 -0.03
C ALA A 171 31.05 -10.24 1.49
N LEU A 172 30.71 -11.37 2.13
CA LEU A 172 31.02 -11.61 3.54
C LEU A 172 32.52 -11.52 3.81
N ASN A 173 33.36 -12.15 2.97
CA ASN A 173 34.81 -12.12 3.13
C ASN A 173 35.42 -10.72 2.99
N LEU A 174 34.91 -9.86 2.12
CA LEU A 174 35.35 -8.47 1.97
C LEU A 174 34.84 -7.59 3.12
N TRP A 175 33.65 -7.87 3.62
CA TRP A 175 33.08 -7.15 4.75
C TRP A 175 33.77 -7.50 6.07
N MET A 176 34.04 -8.79 6.29
CA MET A 176 34.91 -9.35 7.34
C MET A 176 36.41 -9.11 7.11
N TRP A 177 36.81 -8.52 5.96
CA TRP A 177 38.17 -8.07 5.75
C TRP A 177 38.38 -6.74 6.49
N ASP A 178 38.36 -6.92 7.80
CA ASP A 178 38.97 -6.09 8.81
C ASP A 178 40.49 -6.14 8.60
N PRO A 179 41.20 -5.00 8.61
CA PRO A 179 42.65 -5.01 8.53
C PRO A 179 43.20 -5.40 9.91
N LEU A 180 42.97 -6.62 10.38
CA LEU A 180 43.53 -7.15 11.64
C LEU A 180 45.06 -7.25 11.61
N ASP A 181 45.67 -7.09 10.43
CA ASP A 181 47.12 -6.95 10.23
C ASP A 181 47.59 -5.47 10.26
N ILE A 182 46.68 -4.49 10.28
CA ILE A 182 46.97 -3.06 10.48
C ILE A 182 46.41 -2.64 11.85
N PRO A 183 47.26 -2.31 12.84
CA PRO A 183 46.80 -1.84 14.15
C PRO A 183 45.74 -0.74 14.03
N SER A 184 44.76 -0.72 14.94
CA SER A 184 43.69 0.30 14.92
C SER A 184 44.23 1.74 15.04
N SER A 185 45.41 1.92 15.61
CA SER A 185 46.18 3.18 15.64
C SER A 185 46.81 3.58 14.29
N MET A 186 46.98 2.64 13.37
CA MET A 186 47.54 2.84 12.02
C MET A 186 46.46 2.97 10.94
N VAL A 187 45.19 2.70 11.25
CA VAL A 187 44.08 3.00 10.33
C VAL A 187 43.99 4.51 10.17
N PRO A 188 44.37 5.09 9.01
CA PRO A 188 44.36 6.53 8.86
C PRO A 188 42.91 7.00 8.87
N ALA A 189 42.64 8.08 9.58
CA ALA A 189 41.30 8.64 9.64
C ALA A 189 40.96 9.30 8.29
N ILE A 190 40.38 8.49 7.40
CA ILE A 190 39.86 8.83 6.07
C ILE A 190 38.90 10.02 6.09
N SER A 191 38.81 10.73 4.95
CA SER A 191 37.78 11.76 4.75
C SER A 191 36.41 11.11 4.53
N ALA A 192 35.33 11.88 4.67
CA ALA A 192 33.99 11.40 4.29
C ALA A 192 33.89 11.05 2.81
N SER A 193 34.55 11.81 1.93
CA SER A 193 34.64 11.46 0.51
C SER A 193 35.29 10.09 0.32
N ASP A 194 36.38 9.80 1.04
CA ASP A 194 37.07 8.50 0.97
C ASP A 194 36.26 7.37 1.62
N TYR A 195 35.54 7.60 2.71
CA TYR A 195 34.64 6.60 3.30
C TYR A 195 33.52 6.23 2.32
N MET A 196 32.83 7.21 1.75
CA MET A 196 31.75 7.01 0.77
C MET A 196 32.29 6.38 -0.51
N ARG A 197 33.50 6.76 -0.93
CA ARG A 197 34.17 6.16 -2.08
C ARG A 197 34.54 4.70 -1.80
N PHE A 198 35.29 4.41 -0.74
CA PHE A 198 36.00 3.13 -0.61
C PHE A 198 35.35 2.11 0.34
N ILE A 199 34.54 2.54 1.32
CA ILE A 199 34.02 1.67 2.40
C ILE A 199 32.52 1.45 2.29
N GLU A 200 31.75 2.51 2.00
CA GLU A 200 30.30 2.40 1.81
C GLU A 200 29.90 1.31 0.78
N PRO A 201 30.58 1.13 -0.37
CA PRO A 201 30.23 0.07 -1.32
C PRO A 201 30.32 -1.34 -0.74
N THR A 202 31.18 -1.58 0.26
CA THR A 202 31.26 -2.88 0.95
C THR A 202 30.05 -3.11 1.86
N ASN A 203 29.59 -2.08 2.57
CA ASN A 203 28.35 -2.13 3.35
C ASN A 203 27.14 -2.31 2.43
N HIS A 204 27.06 -1.54 1.34
CA HIS A 204 25.94 -1.59 0.39
C HIS A 204 25.88 -2.91 -0.40
N LEU A 205 27.03 -3.53 -0.71
CA LEU A 205 27.04 -4.89 -1.28
C LEU A 205 26.43 -5.90 -0.32
N LEU A 206 26.85 -5.90 0.95
CA LEU A 206 26.33 -6.86 1.92
C LEU A 206 24.83 -6.61 2.20
N LEU A 207 24.39 -5.34 2.21
CA LEU A 207 22.96 -4.99 2.26
C LEU A 207 22.18 -5.57 1.06
N LEU A 208 22.72 -5.49 -0.16
CA LEU A 208 22.06 -6.11 -1.32
C LEU A 208 21.99 -7.65 -1.20
N CYS A 209 23.00 -8.29 -0.60
CA CYS A 209 22.93 -9.71 -0.27
C CYS A 209 21.87 -10.02 0.81
N THR A 210 21.66 -9.14 1.80
CA THR A 210 20.66 -9.39 2.85
C THR A 210 19.22 -9.05 2.44
N MET A 211 19.03 -8.08 1.53
CA MET A 211 17.69 -7.72 1.00
C MET A 211 17.06 -8.79 0.10
N HIS A 212 17.86 -9.73 -0.44
CA HIS A 212 17.39 -10.77 -1.35
C HIS A 212 17.38 -12.14 -0.67
N SER A 213 16.20 -12.75 -0.52
CA SER A 213 15.99 -13.96 0.31
C SER A 213 16.90 -15.15 -0.04
N GLY A 214 17.19 -15.38 -1.33
CA GLY A 214 18.12 -16.43 -1.77
C GLY A 214 19.56 -16.17 -1.31
N ALA A 215 20.05 -14.94 -1.51
CA ALA A 215 21.38 -14.52 -1.08
C ALA A 215 21.50 -14.43 0.46
N LEU A 216 20.46 -13.98 1.15
CA LEU A 216 20.38 -13.95 2.60
C LEU A 216 20.46 -15.35 3.20
N ARG A 217 19.71 -16.33 2.65
CA ARG A 217 19.78 -17.74 3.08
C ARG A 217 21.20 -18.28 2.97
N ILE A 218 21.85 -18.06 1.83
CA ILE A 218 23.25 -18.45 1.61
C ILE A 218 24.18 -17.77 2.61
N ALA A 219 24.00 -16.48 2.90
CA ALA A 219 24.81 -15.75 3.87
C ALA A 219 24.67 -16.35 5.28
N ILE A 220 23.44 -16.64 5.70
CA ILE A 220 23.11 -17.30 6.97
C ILE A 220 23.72 -18.70 7.03
N ASP A 221 23.61 -19.50 5.97
CA ASP A 221 24.18 -20.86 5.89
C ASP A 221 25.72 -20.83 5.96
N ARG A 222 26.36 -19.84 5.31
CA ARG A 222 27.80 -19.60 5.44
C ARG A 222 28.17 -19.23 6.87
N ILE A 223 27.52 -18.23 7.48
CA ILE A 223 27.75 -17.84 8.88
C ILE A 223 27.55 -19.05 9.82
N ASN A 224 26.50 -19.84 9.61
CA ASN A 224 26.23 -21.02 10.42
C ASN A 224 27.21 -22.19 10.21
N THR A 225 27.92 -22.24 9.07
CA THR A 225 28.99 -23.22 8.80
C THR A 225 30.38 -22.75 9.23
N LEU A 226 30.58 -21.44 9.45
CA LEU A 226 31.82 -20.89 10.05
C LEU A 226 32.07 -21.41 11.48
N LYS A 227 31.07 -21.98 12.17
CA LYS A 227 31.16 -22.55 13.54
C LYS A 227 32.32 -23.54 13.75
N LYS A 228 32.83 -24.18 12.70
CA LYS A 228 34.01 -25.07 12.79
C LYS A 228 35.36 -24.32 12.90
N LYS A 229 35.35 -22.98 12.84
CA LYS A 229 36.52 -22.09 12.92
C LYS A 229 36.17 -20.84 13.74
N GLU A 230 36.30 -20.92 15.06
CA GLU A 230 35.97 -19.84 16.01
C GLU A 230 36.51 -18.45 15.59
N ARG A 231 37.71 -18.43 14.98
CA ARG A 231 38.35 -17.22 14.43
C ARG A 231 37.45 -16.44 13.47
N CYS A 232 36.67 -17.11 12.60
CA CYS A 232 35.87 -16.42 11.59
C CYS A 232 34.59 -15.81 12.15
N GLU A 233 33.98 -16.44 13.16
CA GLU A 233 32.82 -15.87 13.86
C GLU A 233 33.24 -14.67 14.73
N HIS A 234 34.40 -14.77 15.39
CA HIS A 234 34.99 -13.63 16.10
C HIS A 234 35.34 -12.48 15.14
N GLN A 235 35.90 -12.77 13.95
CA GLN A 235 36.17 -11.77 12.91
C GLN A 235 34.89 -11.06 12.45
N LEU A 236 33.82 -11.77 12.11
CA LEU A 236 32.55 -11.15 11.71
C LEU A 236 32.00 -10.21 12.79
N THR A 237 32.05 -10.66 14.05
CA THR A 237 31.59 -9.90 15.22
C THR A 237 32.48 -8.66 15.48
N HIS A 238 33.79 -8.77 15.26
CA HIS A 238 34.73 -7.66 15.34
C HIS A 238 34.47 -6.64 14.23
N SER A 239 34.22 -7.08 12.99
CA SER A 239 33.98 -6.20 11.85
C SER A 239 32.73 -5.32 12.03
N PHE A 240 31.67 -5.78 12.71
CA PHE A 240 30.55 -4.90 13.10
C PHE A 240 31.01 -3.72 13.97
N ASN A 241 31.88 -3.96 14.95
CA ASN A 241 32.46 -2.91 15.79
C ASN A 241 33.37 -1.99 14.96
N PHE A 242 34.24 -2.57 14.14
CA PHE A 242 35.19 -1.85 13.30
C PHE A 242 34.49 -0.91 12.29
N ARG A 243 33.42 -1.36 11.61
CA ARG A 243 32.66 -0.50 10.68
C ARG A 243 31.99 0.67 11.40
N CYS A 244 31.48 0.47 12.63
CA CYS A 244 31.01 1.58 13.46
C CYS A 244 32.13 2.56 13.83
N ASP A 245 33.34 2.08 14.19
CA ASP A 245 34.47 2.94 14.54
C ASP A 245 35.00 3.74 13.32
N GLN A 246 35.10 3.10 12.15
CA GLN A 246 35.43 3.77 10.88
C GLN A 246 34.41 4.87 10.55
N TRP A 247 33.13 4.55 10.68
CA TRP A 247 32.04 5.51 10.46
C TRP A 247 32.10 6.67 11.47
N ALA A 248 32.34 6.39 12.75
CA ALA A 248 32.44 7.38 13.83
C ALA A 248 33.55 8.40 13.57
N ASN A 249 34.75 7.91 13.22
CA ASN A 249 35.90 8.76 12.92
C ASN A 249 35.66 9.64 11.69
N THR A 250 34.90 9.12 10.72
CA THR A 250 34.49 9.86 9.52
C THR A 250 33.49 10.97 9.87
N PHE A 251 32.40 10.61 10.54
CA PHE A 251 31.34 11.54 10.95
C PHE A 251 31.84 12.68 11.83
N ARG A 252 32.74 12.38 12.79
CA ARG A 252 33.32 13.40 13.69
C ARG A 252 34.21 14.42 12.98
N LYS A 253 34.83 14.03 11.86
CA LYS A 253 35.64 14.91 11.02
C LYS A 253 34.78 15.77 10.08
N ASP A 254 33.69 15.21 9.57
CA ASP A 254 32.81 15.85 8.59
C ASP A 254 31.44 16.20 9.19
N LYS A 255 31.43 16.98 10.27
CA LYS A 255 30.19 17.46 10.91
C LYS A 255 29.39 18.42 10.01
N GLU A 256 30.04 19.00 9.00
CA GLU A 256 29.43 19.94 8.05
C GLU A 256 28.85 19.25 6.79
N GLY A 257 29.24 18.00 6.49
CA GLY A 257 28.95 17.28 5.23
C GLY A 257 27.50 16.83 4.93
N GLY A 258 26.51 17.35 5.67
CA GLY A 258 25.09 17.09 5.44
C GLY A 258 24.62 15.65 5.73
N ASP A 259 23.54 15.20 5.07
CA ASP A 259 22.83 13.94 5.40
C ASP A 259 23.53 12.65 4.95
N ARG A 260 24.67 12.74 4.27
CA ARG A 260 25.35 11.58 3.66
C ARG A 260 25.84 10.53 4.67
N PRO A 261 26.43 10.88 5.83
CA PRO A 261 26.92 9.88 6.78
C PRO A 261 25.81 8.96 7.30
N THR A 262 24.58 9.45 7.52
CA THR A 262 23.52 8.67 8.17
C THR A 262 23.09 7.42 7.40
N ALA A 263 23.16 7.44 6.06
CA ALA A 263 22.80 6.28 5.23
C ALA A 263 23.74 5.07 5.43
N ALA A 264 25.03 5.32 5.68
CA ALA A 264 26.01 4.27 5.87
C ALA A 264 25.87 3.55 7.22
N LEU A 265 25.58 4.29 8.30
CA LEU A 265 25.29 3.69 9.62
C LEU A 265 24.00 2.85 9.57
N TRP A 266 22.98 3.36 8.88
CA TRP A 266 21.72 2.66 8.64
C TRP A 266 21.91 1.36 7.83
N THR A 267 22.81 1.37 6.86
CA THR A 267 23.20 0.18 6.08
C THR A 267 23.85 -0.89 6.96
N ILE A 268 24.77 -0.53 7.86
CA ILE A 268 25.41 -1.46 8.82
C ILE A 268 24.35 -2.09 9.75
N LEU A 269 23.39 -1.29 10.20
CA LEU A 269 22.31 -1.72 11.09
C LEU A 269 21.29 -2.66 10.42
N HIS A 270 20.92 -2.42 9.16
CA HIS A 270 20.09 -3.34 8.38
C HIS A 270 20.78 -4.68 8.10
N VAL A 271 22.08 -4.65 7.83
CA VAL A 271 22.91 -5.87 7.69
C VAL A 271 22.92 -6.65 9.00
N TYR A 272 23.06 -5.96 10.14
CA TYR A 272 22.92 -6.58 11.47
C TYR A 272 21.55 -7.24 11.65
N GLU A 273 20.44 -6.54 11.40
CA GLU A 273 19.08 -7.08 11.57
C GLU A 273 18.89 -8.37 10.78
N SER A 274 19.25 -8.33 9.50
CA SER A 274 19.01 -9.40 8.55
C SER A 274 19.84 -10.65 8.88
N LEU A 275 21.11 -10.49 9.25
CA LEU A 275 22.00 -11.61 9.55
C LEU A 275 21.77 -12.17 10.96
N SER A 276 21.47 -11.33 11.95
CA SER A 276 21.22 -11.77 13.34
C SER A 276 19.87 -12.49 13.50
N SER A 277 18.82 -12.01 12.84
CA SER A 277 17.51 -12.69 12.82
C SER A 277 17.59 -14.09 12.17
N GLY A 278 18.48 -14.26 11.19
CA GLY A 278 18.76 -15.55 10.56
C GLY A 278 19.76 -16.46 11.31
N SER A 279 20.65 -15.91 12.15
CA SER A 279 21.65 -16.67 12.89
C SER A 279 21.68 -16.30 14.38
N VAL A 280 21.03 -17.14 15.19
CA VAL A 280 21.02 -17.08 16.65
C VAL A 280 22.43 -17.10 17.27
N VAL A 281 23.43 -17.68 16.58
CA VAL A 281 24.81 -17.73 17.11
C VAL A 281 25.53 -16.41 16.88
N LEU A 282 25.39 -15.82 15.69
CA LEU A 282 25.87 -14.46 15.42
C LEU A 282 25.20 -13.45 16.34
N GLN A 283 23.88 -13.54 16.55
CA GLN A 283 23.17 -12.69 17.51
C GLN A 283 23.78 -12.82 18.92
N LYS A 284 23.89 -14.04 19.46
CA LYS A 284 24.50 -14.29 20.78
C LYS A 284 25.94 -13.84 20.93
N ASN A 285 26.71 -13.73 19.84
CA ASN A 285 28.09 -13.29 19.87
C ASN A 285 28.21 -11.78 19.72
N LEU A 286 27.41 -11.15 18.84
CA LEU A 286 27.24 -9.69 18.83
C LEU A 286 26.71 -9.19 20.17
N ASP A 287 25.82 -9.95 20.82
CA ASP A 287 25.26 -9.61 22.13
C ASP A 287 26.31 -9.46 23.24
N LYS A 288 27.47 -10.11 23.09
CA LYS A 288 28.60 -10.02 24.03
C LYS A 288 29.58 -8.90 23.71
N THR A 289 29.40 -8.19 22.59
CA THR A 289 30.30 -7.11 22.14
C THR A 289 29.69 -5.73 22.34
N PRO A 290 30.51 -4.67 22.38
CA PRO A 290 29.99 -3.30 22.49
C PRO A 290 29.30 -2.80 21.21
N PHE A 291 29.11 -3.60 20.15
CA PHE A 291 28.61 -3.13 18.85
C PHE A 291 27.28 -2.36 18.96
N LEU A 292 26.25 -2.92 19.59
CA LEU A 292 24.94 -2.26 19.68
C LEU A 292 25.00 -0.97 20.51
N SER A 293 25.83 -0.94 21.56
CA SER A 293 26.04 0.28 22.37
C SER A 293 26.86 1.33 21.62
N LYS A 294 27.88 0.94 20.84
CA LYS A 294 28.61 1.84 19.94
C LYS A 294 27.68 2.44 18.89
N ALA A 295 26.91 1.61 18.17
CA ALA A 295 25.99 2.05 17.14
C ALA A 295 24.94 3.04 17.70
N LEU A 296 24.40 2.76 18.89
CA LEU A 296 23.44 3.65 19.53
C LEU A 296 24.07 4.97 20.02
N ALA A 297 25.29 4.94 20.58
CA ALA A 297 26.01 6.15 20.96
C ALA A 297 26.30 7.05 19.76
N LEU A 298 26.59 6.46 18.60
CA LEU A 298 26.78 7.19 17.34
C LEU A 298 25.48 7.82 16.83
N VAL A 299 24.35 7.13 16.97
CA VAL A 299 23.02 7.70 16.68
C VAL A 299 22.66 8.84 17.64
N ALA A 300 23.01 8.72 18.93
CA ALA A 300 22.85 9.81 19.89
C ALA A 300 23.70 11.03 19.49
N GLU A 301 24.97 10.82 19.11
CA GLU A 301 25.88 11.87 18.64
C GLU A 301 25.34 12.59 17.37
N VAL A 302 24.82 11.83 16.40
CA VAL A 302 24.11 12.37 15.21
C VAL A 302 22.90 13.22 15.59
N THR A 303 22.10 12.75 16.54
CA THR A 303 20.87 13.42 16.97
C THR A 303 21.18 14.74 17.68
N LEU A 304 22.28 14.81 18.44
CA LEU A 304 22.75 16.03 19.10
C LEU A 304 23.29 17.08 18.11
N VAL A 305 23.97 16.66 17.04
CA VAL A 305 24.52 17.59 16.02
C VAL A 305 23.41 18.18 15.13
N TRP A 306 22.32 17.44 14.89
CA TRP A 306 21.24 17.85 13.97
C TRP A 306 19.83 17.66 14.54
N PRO A 307 19.43 18.43 15.58
CA PRO A 307 18.13 18.27 16.24
C PRO A 307 16.92 18.56 15.33
N ASN A 308 17.08 19.40 14.30
CA ASN A 308 15.96 19.94 13.53
C ASN A 308 15.66 19.23 12.19
N THR A 309 16.49 18.28 11.74
CA THR A 309 16.45 17.79 10.34
C THR A 309 15.76 16.43 10.16
N GLY A 310 14.74 16.11 10.95
CA GLY A 310 14.03 14.83 10.90
C GLY A 310 14.83 13.59 11.32
N LYS A 311 16.13 13.73 11.64
CA LYS A 311 17.04 12.63 12.03
C LYS A 311 16.66 11.93 13.34
N LEU A 312 15.82 12.54 14.17
CA LEU A 312 15.23 11.88 15.33
C LEU A 312 14.31 10.70 14.91
N CYS A 313 13.74 10.70 13.69
CA CYS A 313 13.05 9.53 13.12
C CYS A 313 14.01 8.36 12.89
N LEU A 314 15.21 8.61 12.33
CA LEU A 314 16.25 7.58 12.20
C LEU A 314 16.66 7.06 13.59
N ALA A 315 16.80 7.94 14.58
CA ALA A 315 17.13 7.51 15.94
C ALA A 315 16.05 6.61 16.56
N VAL A 316 14.77 6.92 16.31
CA VAL A 316 13.61 6.10 16.70
C VAL A 316 13.61 4.74 15.98
N GLU A 317 13.92 4.70 14.70
CA GLU A 317 14.03 3.46 13.93
C GLU A 317 15.17 2.58 14.45
N VAL A 318 16.34 3.16 14.71
CA VAL A 318 17.48 2.44 15.33
C VAL A 318 17.15 1.96 16.74
N VAL A 319 16.45 2.74 17.57
CA VAL A 319 15.98 2.27 18.88
C VAL A 319 15.04 1.08 18.74
N ASN A 320 14.13 1.06 17.77
CA ASN A 320 13.23 -0.10 17.60
C ASN A 320 13.93 -1.33 17.01
N LEU A 321 14.99 -1.15 16.25
CA LEU A 321 15.86 -2.25 15.81
C LEU A 321 16.71 -2.83 16.96
N LEU A 322 17.35 -1.97 17.76
CA LEU A 322 18.25 -2.38 18.84
C LEU A 322 17.52 -2.79 20.13
N PHE A 323 16.27 -2.34 20.29
CA PHE A 323 15.42 -2.59 21.45
C PHE A 323 13.99 -2.99 21.00
N PRO A 324 13.85 -4.12 20.27
CA PRO A 324 12.60 -4.51 19.61
C PRO A 324 11.48 -4.84 20.61
N PRO A 325 10.20 -4.83 20.18
CA PRO A 325 9.05 -5.21 21.01
C PRO A 325 9.03 -6.71 21.39
N GLN A 326 9.79 -7.54 20.69
CA GLN A 326 9.92 -8.97 20.97
C GLN A 326 10.69 -9.20 22.27
N SER A 327 10.41 -10.28 23.01
CA SER A 327 11.07 -10.52 24.29
C SER A 327 12.58 -10.69 24.12
N LEU A 328 13.36 -9.74 24.64
CA LEU A 328 14.80 -9.90 24.78
C LEU A 328 15.12 -11.18 25.57
N ASN A 329 16.23 -11.82 25.24
CA ASN A 329 16.72 -12.96 26.03
C ASN A 329 17.25 -12.46 27.39
N ALA A 330 17.33 -13.33 28.40
CA ALA A 330 17.70 -12.91 29.76
C ALA A 330 19.10 -12.28 29.84
N PHE A 331 20.04 -12.72 28.99
CA PHE A 331 21.38 -12.13 28.89
C PHE A 331 21.32 -10.72 28.29
N ALA A 332 20.54 -10.52 27.24
CA ALA A 332 20.29 -9.22 26.62
C ALA A 332 19.71 -8.20 27.62
N MET A 333 18.67 -8.60 28.36
CA MET A 333 18.03 -7.77 29.38
C MET A 333 19.01 -7.33 30.48
N THR A 334 19.91 -8.22 30.92
CA THR A 334 20.76 -8.01 32.10
C THR A 334 22.15 -7.46 31.79
N HIS A 335 22.67 -7.67 30.56
CA HIS A 335 24.01 -7.22 30.15
C HIS A 335 23.97 -6.15 29.05
N GLN A 336 23.13 -6.27 28.02
CA GLN A 336 23.10 -5.31 26.92
C GLN A 336 22.32 -4.05 27.25
N VAL A 337 21.10 -4.18 27.79
CA VAL A 337 20.22 -3.02 28.05
C VAL A 337 20.89 -1.97 28.96
N PRO A 338 21.60 -2.32 30.04
CA PRO A 338 22.40 -1.35 30.80
C PRO A 338 23.50 -0.65 29.96
N GLY A 339 24.10 -1.35 29.00
CA GLY A 339 25.06 -0.78 28.04
C GLY A 339 24.42 0.15 27.02
N LEU A 340 23.24 -0.20 26.51
CA LEU A 340 22.44 0.66 25.62
C LEU A 340 21.98 1.94 26.34
N ILE A 341 21.53 1.84 27.60
CA ILE A 341 21.15 2.99 28.42
C ILE A 341 22.34 3.94 28.60
N LYS A 342 23.53 3.41 28.96
CA LYS A 342 24.78 4.19 29.04
C LYS A 342 25.22 4.79 27.70
N ALA A 343 24.83 4.19 26.58
CA ALA A 343 25.05 4.70 25.23
C ALA A 343 23.98 5.70 24.75
N GLY A 344 23.04 6.12 25.61
CA GLY A 344 22.03 7.12 25.27
C GLY A 344 20.66 6.57 24.85
N LEU A 345 20.36 5.28 25.05
CA LEU A 345 19.00 4.73 24.79
C LEU A 345 17.91 5.55 25.46
N LEU A 346 18.07 5.82 26.75
CA LEU A 346 17.09 6.58 27.53
C LEU A 346 17.01 8.04 27.05
N ASP A 347 18.12 8.61 26.59
CA ASP A 347 18.18 9.99 26.08
C ASP A 347 17.43 10.14 24.74
N ILE A 348 17.61 9.19 23.81
CA ILE A 348 16.87 9.15 22.54
C ILE A 348 15.38 8.90 22.79
N ILE A 349 15.04 7.98 23.69
CA ILE A 349 13.65 7.73 24.10
C ILE A 349 13.02 9.00 24.67
N ALA A 350 13.69 9.66 25.60
CA ALA A 350 13.27 10.94 26.15
C ALA A 350 13.07 12.02 25.06
N SER A 351 14.04 12.20 24.15
CA SER A 351 13.92 13.13 23.02
C SER A 351 12.70 12.83 22.15
N GLY A 352 12.44 11.56 21.82
CA GLY A 352 11.26 11.17 21.05
C GLY A 352 9.95 11.43 21.79
N HIS A 353 9.92 11.32 23.12
CA HIS A 353 8.75 11.68 23.94
C HIS A 353 8.52 13.18 24.12
N LEU A 354 9.50 14.02 23.78
CA LEU A 354 9.36 15.48 23.71
C LEU A 354 8.85 15.97 22.34
N VAL A 355 8.80 15.11 21.32
CA VAL A 355 8.38 15.46 19.95
C VAL A 355 7.06 14.74 19.63
N PRO A 356 5.89 15.38 19.75
CA PRO A 356 4.58 14.70 19.68
C PRO A 356 4.25 14.03 18.33
N SER A 357 4.98 14.35 17.26
CA SER A 357 4.81 13.74 15.94
C SER A 357 5.48 12.35 15.82
N ILE A 358 6.35 11.99 16.77
CA ILE A 358 7.07 10.71 16.72
C ILE A 358 6.17 9.57 17.19
N LYS A 359 6.02 8.58 16.30
CA LYS A 359 5.38 7.30 16.60
C LYS A 359 6.48 6.24 16.72
N TRP A 360 6.43 5.44 17.77
CA TRP A 360 7.36 4.34 18.01
C TRP A 360 6.85 3.04 17.35
N PRO A 361 7.52 2.50 16.31
CA PRO A 361 7.27 1.14 15.81
C PRO A 361 7.14 0.09 16.92
N GLY A 362 6.00 -0.59 16.99
CA GLY A 362 5.74 -1.60 18.03
C GLY A 362 5.44 -1.04 19.44
N GLY A 363 5.04 0.23 19.56
CA GLY A 363 4.57 0.82 20.82
C GLY A 363 5.65 1.56 21.62
N ASN A 364 5.22 2.24 22.68
CA ASN A 364 6.07 3.12 23.49
C ASN A 364 7.20 2.32 24.21
N PRO A 365 8.48 2.68 24.00
CA PRO A 365 9.64 1.97 24.56
C PRO A 365 9.89 2.26 26.05
N LEU A 366 9.34 3.33 26.65
CA LEU A 366 9.34 3.52 28.10
C LEU A 366 8.61 2.36 28.80
N TRP A 367 7.50 1.86 28.24
CA TRP A 367 6.81 0.69 28.80
C TRP A 367 7.62 -0.61 28.68
N ARG A 368 8.52 -0.71 27.68
CA ARG A 368 9.49 -1.81 27.60
C ARG A 368 10.56 -1.65 28.69
N LEU A 369 11.15 -0.46 28.87
CA LEU A 369 12.12 -0.19 29.93
C LEU A 369 11.52 -0.35 31.35
N TYR A 370 10.29 0.09 31.57
CA TYR A 370 9.50 -0.11 32.80
C TYR A 370 9.47 -1.59 33.22
N ARG A 371 9.32 -2.52 32.27
CA ARG A 371 9.35 -3.97 32.56
C ARG A 371 10.75 -4.50 32.89
N LEU A 372 11.81 -3.76 32.55
CA LEU A 372 13.20 -4.17 32.74
C LEU A 372 13.87 -3.55 33.98
N VAL A 373 13.39 -2.41 34.48
CA VAL A 373 13.95 -1.75 35.67
C VAL A 373 13.78 -2.55 36.97
N TYR A 374 12.92 -3.58 36.98
CA TYR A 374 12.86 -4.62 38.02
C TYR A 374 14.15 -5.47 38.14
N HIS A 375 15.11 -5.30 37.23
CA HIS A 375 16.45 -5.85 37.38
C HIS A 375 17.42 -4.76 37.89
N PRO A 376 18.13 -4.94 39.03
CA PRO A 376 18.93 -3.89 39.66
C PRO A 376 19.91 -3.19 38.70
N ARG A 377 20.67 -3.94 37.89
CA ARG A 377 21.62 -3.36 36.92
C ARG A 377 20.98 -2.49 35.83
N VAL A 378 19.68 -2.68 35.56
CA VAL A 378 18.91 -1.84 34.63
C VAL A 378 18.38 -0.61 35.37
N CYS A 379 17.86 -0.78 36.59
CA CYS A 379 17.49 0.34 37.48
C CYS A 379 18.67 1.30 37.66
N ASP A 380 19.84 0.81 38.08
CA ASP A 380 21.07 1.59 38.26
C ASP A 380 21.45 2.37 36.99
N ALA A 381 21.33 1.73 35.83
CA ALA A 381 21.65 2.35 34.55
C ALA A 381 20.64 3.44 34.18
N VAL A 382 19.34 3.21 34.41
CA VAL A 382 18.28 4.22 34.20
C VAL A 382 18.44 5.39 35.15
N VAL A 383 18.68 5.16 36.43
CA VAL A 383 18.92 6.21 37.44
C VAL A 383 20.16 7.02 37.05
N SER A 384 21.27 6.35 36.70
CA SER A 384 22.50 7.02 36.26
C SER A 384 22.30 7.83 34.98
N ALA A 385 21.51 7.35 34.02
CA ALA A 385 21.23 8.07 32.78
C ALA A 385 20.26 9.24 33.00
N THR A 386 19.24 9.08 33.86
CA THR A 386 18.31 10.16 34.24
C THR A 386 19.07 11.29 34.94
N ASN A 387 19.93 10.97 35.91
CA ASN A 387 20.76 11.96 36.61
C ASN A 387 21.76 12.69 35.68
N ALA A 388 22.12 12.08 34.54
CA ALA A 388 23.00 12.66 33.54
C ALA A 388 22.27 13.50 32.47
N MET A 389 20.93 13.52 32.47
CA MET A 389 20.17 14.35 31.53
C MET A 389 20.23 15.84 31.92
N PRO A 390 20.24 16.76 30.94
CA PRO A 390 20.10 18.19 31.22
C PRO A 390 18.81 18.49 31.99
N GLU A 391 18.90 19.34 33.01
CA GLU A 391 17.76 19.72 33.86
C GLU A 391 16.60 20.32 33.03
N SER A 392 16.91 21.09 31.98
CA SER A 392 15.93 21.61 31.03
C SER A 392 15.14 20.51 30.31
N LYS A 393 15.81 19.40 29.97
CA LYS A 393 15.19 18.23 29.35
C LYS A 393 14.31 17.47 30.35
N LEU A 394 14.78 17.30 31.59
CA LEU A 394 13.97 16.71 32.67
C LEU A 394 12.72 17.54 32.98
N LYS A 395 12.83 18.87 33.02
CA LYS A 395 11.69 19.79 33.17
C LYS A 395 10.68 19.68 32.02
N ALA A 396 11.15 19.56 30.79
CA ALA A 396 10.26 19.33 29.64
C ALA A 396 9.58 17.95 29.70
N LEU A 397 10.30 16.91 30.14
CA LEU A 397 9.77 15.55 30.29
C LEU A 397 8.76 15.41 31.43
N ALA A 398 8.84 16.26 32.47
CA ALA A 398 7.89 16.27 33.58
C ALA A 398 6.44 16.61 33.15
N ALA A 399 6.26 17.17 31.94
CA ALA A 399 4.94 17.36 31.33
C ALA A 399 4.40 16.10 30.63
N ASN A 400 5.23 15.07 30.41
CA ASN A 400 4.84 13.84 29.73
C ASN A 400 4.36 12.77 30.75
N PRO A 401 3.08 12.34 30.68
CA PRO A 401 2.50 11.43 31.68
C PRO A 401 3.10 10.02 31.64
N ASP A 402 3.62 9.55 30.50
CA ASP A 402 4.29 8.25 30.41
C ASP A 402 5.70 8.30 31.02
N TRP A 403 6.38 9.45 30.93
CA TRP A 403 7.67 9.66 31.59
C TRP A 403 7.55 9.71 33.12
N ASN A 404 6.55 10.42 33.64
CA ASN A 404 6.34 10.52 35.09
C ASN A 404 6.06 9.14 35.70
N LYS A 405 5.12 8.37 35.14
CA LYS A 405 4.85 6.99 35.58
C LYS A 405 6.08 6.08 35.54
N PHE A 406 6.96 6.29 34.56
CA PHE A 406 8.23 5.59 34.49
C PHE A 406 9.21 6.02 35.59
N GLN A 407 9.32 7.32 35.88
CA GLN A 407 10.17 7.87 36.95
C GLN A 407 9.68 7.51 38.36
N ASP A 408 8.36 7.50 38.60
CA ASP A 408 7.76 7.09 39.87
C ASP A 408 8.21 5.67 40.23
N VAL A 409 8.04 4.74 39.28
CA VAL A 409 8.42 3.33 39.44
C VAL A 409 9.94 3.16 39.59
N VAL A 410 10.74 3.90 38.83
CA VAL A 410 12.21 3.90 38.97
C VAL A 410 12.62 4.38 40.35
N SER A 411 11.91 5.38 40.90
CA SER A 411 12.16 5.92 42.24
C SER A 411 11.76 4.93 43.33
N ASP A 412 10.58 4.30 43.22
CA ASP A 412 10.13 3.25 44.14
C ASP A 412 11.09 2.06 44.16
N LEU A 413 11.46 1.53 42.99
CA LEU A 413 12.42 0.43 42.88
C LEU A 413 13.80 0.83 43.41
N ARG A 414 14.28 2.04 43.13
CA ARG A 414 15.53 2.57 43.71
C ARG A 414 15.46 2.63 45.24
N ASN A 415 14.32 3.06 45.80
CA ASN A 415 14.12 3.09 47.25
C ASN A 415 14.20 1.67 47.83
N VAL A 416 13.50 0.71 47.23
CA VAL A 416 13.57 -0.73 47.60
C VAL A 416 15.00 -1.27 47.54
N TYR A 417 15.74 -0.99 46.47
CA TYR A 417 17.14 -1.44 46.34
C TYR A 417 18.12 -0.70 47.26
N SER A 418 17.78 0.52 47.71
CA SER A 418 18.61 1.29 48.65
C SER A 418 18.47 0.87 50.11
N VAL A 419 17.31 0.33 50.49
CA VAL A 419 17.06 -0.24 51.84
C VAL A 419 17.40 -1.72 51.93
N ALA A 420 17.46 -2.42 50.79
CA ALA A 420 18.04 -3.76 50.74
C ALA A 420 19.54 -3.66 51.10
N PRO A 421 20.06 -4.49 52.03
CA PRO A 421 21.50 -4.54 52.27
C PRO A 421 22.21 -4.89 50.95
N PRO A 422 23.40 -4.30 50.66
CA PRO A 422 24.04 -4.42 49.36
C PRO A 422 24.30 -5.89 49.05
N LEU A 423 23.45 -6.46 48.19
CA LEU A 423 23.51 -7.87 47.83
C LEU A 423 24.87 -8.16 47.22
N ASN A 424 25.67 -8.91 47.96
CA ASN A 424 26.89 -9.50 47.43
C ASN A 424 26.47 -10.30 46.18
N ARG A 425 27.13 -10.12 45.04
CA ARG A 425 26.57 -10.46 43.70
C ARG A 425 26.19 -11.93 43.46
N ASN A 426 26.42 -12.80 44.44
CA ASN A 426 26.11 -14.22 44.45
C ASN A 426 24.96 -14.60 45.41
N GLU A 427 24.59 -13.72 46.35
CA GLU A 427 23.55 -13.94 47.36
C GLU A 427 22.17 -13.67 46.78
N VAL A 428 21.26 -14.62 46.97
CA VAL A 428 19.87 -14.51 46.50
C VAL A 428 18.96 -14.28 47.72
N PRO A 429 18.26 -13.14 47.82
CA PRO A 429 17.49 -12.78 49.01
C PRO A 429 16.18 -13.56 49.14
N LEU A 430 15.67 -14.11 48.05
CA LEU A 430 14.39 -14.81 47.97
C LEU A 430 14.54 -16.07 47.14
N CYS A 431 14.14 -17.21 47.70
CA CYS A 431 14.08 -18.48 47.01
C CYS A 431 12.62 -18.75 46.62
N ASP A 432 12.33 -18.89 45.32
CA ASP A 432 10.96 -19.05 44.81
C ASP A 432 10.33 -20.42 45.16
N ASN A 433 11.11 -21.37 45.67
CA ASN A 433 10.56 -22.60 46.23
C ASN A 433 9.68 -22.29 47.45
N LEU A 434 8.36 -22.43 47.28
CA LEU A 434 7.35 -22.20 48.33
C LEU A 434 7.49 -23.11 49.55
N PHE A 435 8.20 -24.24 49.42
CA PHE A 435 8.55 -25.16 50.50
C PHE A 435 9.99 -24.96 51.02
N HIS A 436 10.59 -23.78 50.82
CA HIS A 436 11.86 -23.46 51.45
C HIS A 436 11.71 -23.50 53.00
N PRO A 437 12.47 -24.33 53.74
CA PRO A 437 12.19 -24.60 55.16
C PRO A 437 12.25 -23.39 56.12
N THR A 438 12.75 -22.25 55.67
CA THR A 438 12.93 -21.02 56.46
C THR A 438 11.96 -19.88 56.12
N MET A 439 10.82 -20.12 55.44
CA MET A 439 9.82 -19.04 55.23
C MET A 439 9.28 -18.40 56.53
N SER A 440 9.55 -18.97 57.71
CA SER A 440 9.23 -18.39 59.02
C SER A 440 10.32 -17.49 59.64
N GLN A 441 11.53 -17.39 59.08
CA GLN A 441 12.61 -16.55 59.62
C GLN A 441 13.42 -15.87 58.50
N GLN A 442 13.61 -14.56 58.62
CA GLN A 442 14.37 -13.69 57.70
C GLN A 442 15.90 -13.92 57.76
N VAL A 443 16.34 -15.16 57.53
CA VAL A 443 17.76 -15.48 57.39
C VAL A 443 18.18 -15.17 55.96
N ILE A 444 18.84 -14.02 55.77
CA ILE A 444 19.61 -13.74 54.56
C ILE A 444 20.63 -14.87 54.41
N LEU A 445 20.48 -15.70 53.37
CA LEU A 445 21.34 -16.84 53.10
C LEU A 445 22.69 -16.35 52.55
N LYS A 446 23.57 -15.96 53.48
CA LYS A 446 24.97 -15.67 53.19
C LYS A 446 25.63 -16.90 52.55
N ASP A 447 26.52 -16.65 51.60
CA ASP A 447 27.36 -17.62 50.89
C ASP A 447 26.69 -18.62 49.92
N THR A 448 25.35 -18.73 49.84
CA THR A 448 24.72 -19.60 48.83
C THR A 448 24.63 -18.93 47.45
N LYS A 449 25.45 -19.38 46.49
CA LYS A 449 25.31 -19.04 45.07
C LYS A 449 23.94 -19.50 44.56
N GLY A 450 23.01 -18.55 44.43
CA GLY A 450 21.68 -18.86 43.96
C GLY A 450 21.65 -19.44 42.55
N VAL A 451 20.66 -20.29 42.31
CA VAL A 451 20.49 -21.08 41.09
C VAL A 451 19.24 -20.58 40.38
N GLN A 452 19.41 -19.98 39.20
CA GLN A 452 18.29 -19.59 38.34
C GLN A 452 17.81 -20.78 37.51
N CYS A 453 16.50 -20.90 37.29
CA CYS A 453 15.99 -21.89 36.34
C CYS A 453 16.54 -21.63 34.93
N SER A 454 17.26 -22.61 34.37
CA SER A 454 17.94 -22.50 33.06
C SER A 454 17.02 -22.55 31.84
N TRP A 455 15.69 -22.53 32.03
CA TRP A 455 14.71 -22.66 30.94
C TRP A 455 13.73 -21.48 30.86
N CYS A 456 13.04 -21.11 31.93
CA CYS A 456 12.23 -19.87 31.96
C CYS A 456 13.06 -18.63 32.28
N HIS A 457 14.12 -18.78 33.09
CA HIS A 457 14.86 -17.69 33.75
C HIS A 457 14.01 -16.77 34.64
N THR A 458 12.77 -17.13 34.97
CA THR A 458 11.87 -16.29 35.78
C THR A 458 11.94 -16.59 37.27
N THR A 459 12.42 -17.76 37.68
CA THR A 459 12.62 -18.09 39.10
C THR A 459 14.08 -18.27 39.48
N VAL A 460 14.37 -17.98 40.75
CA VAL A 460 15.66 -18.05 41.40
C VAL A 460 15.52 -18.82 42.72
N TYR A 461 16.41 -19.77 42.93
CA TYR A 461 16.47 -20.61 44.11
C TYR A 461 17.76 -20.32 44.87
N CYS A 462 17.78 -20.51 46.19
CA CYS A 462 19.03 -20.45 46.95
C CYS A 462 20.00 -21.62 46.60
N SER A 463 19.47 -22.76 46.15
CA SER A 463 20.23 -23.98 45.87
C SER A 463 19.59 -24.84 44.79
N ARG A 464 20.36 -25.80 44.22
CA ARG A 464 19.84 -26.80 43.27
C ARG A 464 18.80 -27.73 43.89
N GLU A 465 18.91 -28.02 45.18
CA GLU A 465 17.89 -28.82 45.88
C GLU A 465 16.56 -28.09 45.96
N CYS A 466 16.58 -26.78 46.21
CA CYS A 466 15.37 -25.98 46.22
C CYS A 466 14.82 -25.81 44.80
N GLN A 467 15.68 -25.69 43.78
CA GLN A 467 15.26 -25.79 42.38
C GLN A 467 14.57 -27.11 42.08
N HIS A 468 15.16 -28.26 42.43
CA HIS A 468 14.59 -29.58 42.12
C HIS A 468 13.26 -29.81 42.82
N LYS A 469 13.16 -29.49 44.12
CA LYS A 469 11.92 -29.62 44.88
C LYS A 469 10.79 -28.76 44.28
N ASP A 470 11.07 -27.52 43.91
CA ASP A 470 10.08 -26.65 43.29
C ASP A 470 9.73 -27.08 41.86
N TRP A 471 10.74 -27.52 41.10
CA TRP A 471 10.60 -28.08 39.76
C TRP A 471 9.62 -29.25 39.74
N ASP A 472 9.80 -30.24 40.61
CA ASP A 472 8.96 -31.44 40.62
C ASP A 472 7.54 -31.17 41.14
N LEU A 473 7.33 -30.14 41.97
CA LEU A 473 6.04 -29.83 42.58
C LEU A 473 5.19 -28.85 41.77
N PHE A 474 5.76 -27.74 41.31
CA PHE A 474 5.03 -26.66 40.63
C PHE A 474 5.71 -26.24 39.33
N HIS A 475 7.00 -25.92 39.43
CA HIS A 475 7.67 -25.11 38.43
C HIS A 475 7.87 -25.83 37.10
N LYS A 476 7.91 -27.16 37.02
CA LYS A 476 7.93 -27.87 35.72
C LYS A 476 6.68 -27.58 34.88
N SER A 477 5.52 -27.41 35.52
CA SER A 477 4.27 -27.04 34.85
C SER A 477 4.28 -25.55 34.45
N GLU A 478 4.63 -24.68 35.40
CA GLU A 478 4.68 -23.23 35.20
C GLU A 478 5.77 -22.80 34.22
N CYS A 479 6.95 -23.42 34.25
CA CYS A 479 8.06 -23.07 33.37
C CYS A 479 7.69 -23.26 31.90
N THR A 480 6.87 -24.26 31.60
CA THR A 480 6.32 -24.46 30.26
C THR A 480 5.28 -23.39 29.94
N ALA A 481 4.34 -23.12 30.85
CA ALA A 481 3.29 -22.11 30.66
C ALA A 481 3.84 -20.67 30.56
N ASN A 482 4.74 -20.26 31.46
CA ASN A 482 5.43 -18.97 31.48
C ASN A 482 6.34 -18.79 30.26
N ARG A 483 6.99 -19.87 29.78
CA ARG A 483 7.70 -19.85 28.49
C ARG A 483 6.73 -19.60 27.33
N VAL A 484 5.57 -20.26 27.31
CA VAL A 484 4.54 -20.05 26.28
C VAL A 484 3.92 -18.65 26.38
N GLN A 485 3.56 -18.15 27.56
CA GLN A 485 3.02 -16.79 27.74
C GLN A 485 4.03 -15.72 27.29
N ARG A 486 5.32 -15.86 27.63
CA ARG A 486 6.41 -15.02 27.11
C ARG A 486 6.51 -15.02 25.58
N ILE A 487 6.18 -16.15 24.94
CA ILE A 487 6.23 -16.32 23.48
C ILE A 487 4.93 -15.82 22.80
N VAL A 488 3.78 -15.87 23.49
CA VAL A 488 2.46 -15.78 22.84
C VAL A 488 1.66 -14.52 23.19
N ASN A 489 1.77 -13.89 24.36
CA ASN A 489 0.87 -12.77 24.69
C ASN A 489 1.38 -11.74 25.75
N PRO A 490 1.92 -10.57 25.34
CA PRO A 490 2.53 -9.59 26.28
C PRO A 490 1.67 -8.40 26.77
N GLU A 491 0.39 -8.26 26.41
CA GLU A 491 -0.30 -6.94 26.34
C GLU A 491 -1.48 -6.64 27.29
N ARG A 492 -1.48 -7.04 28.59
CA ARG A 492 -2.49 -6.53 29.57
C ARG A 492 -1.97 -6.27 30.99
N PRO A 493 -2.16 -5.04 31.53
CA PRO A 493 -2.16 -4.74 32.97
C PRO A 493 -3.52 -4.17 33.47
N SER A 494 -3.72 -4.13 34.79
CA SER A 494 -4.88 -3.50 35.46
C SER A 494 -4.54 -2.16 36.14
N LEU A 495 -5.58 -1.35 36.39
CA LEU A 495 -5.52 0.09 36.71
C LEU A 495 -5.46 0.41 38.22
N CYS A 496 -4.96 1.61 38.55
CA CYS A 496 -5.57 2.54 39.52
C CYS A 496 -5.23 4.00 39.15
N GLU A 497 -6.09 4.94 39.54
CA GLU A 497 -6.06 6.37 39.17
C GLU A 497 -6.00 7.28 40.40
N VAL A 498 -5.56 8.55 40.26
CA VAL A 498 -6.07 9.79 40.91
C VAL A 498 -5.22 11.02 40.46
N ARG A 499 -5.77 12.24 40.58
CA ARG A 499 -5.35 13.57 40.04
C ARG A 499 -5.64 14.67 41.11
N PRO A 500 -5.40 16.01 40.95
CA PRO A 500 -4.65 16.82 39.94
C PRO A 500 -3.86 18.09 40.46
N PHE A 501 -3.33 18.93 39.52
CA PHE A 501 -3.19 20.43 39.56
C PHE A 501 -2.04 21.13 40.38
N ILE A 502 -1.43 22.32 40.05
CA ILE A 502 -1.17 23.15 38.81
C ILE A 502 0.05 24.14 38.97
N LYS A 503 0.55 24.70 37.83
CA LYS A 503 0.92 26.13 37.52
C LYS A 503 2.38 26.71 37.50
N GLU A 504 2.73 27.31 36.33
CA GLU A 504 3.47 28.58 36.03
C GLU A 504 4.97 28.78 36.46
N TRP A 505 5.92 29.44 35.74
CA TRP A 505 5.97 30.20 34.44
C TRP A 505 7.45 30.53 33.97
N PHE A 506 7.69 30.77 32.65
CA PHE A 506 8.69 31.71 32.03
C PHE A 506 10.25 31.54 32.11
N PHE A 507 11.14 32.05 31.21
CA PHE A 507 11.07 32.55 29.80
C PHE A 507 12.51 32.71 29.14
N ASN A 508 12.59 32.76 27.79
CA ASN A 508 13.60 33.38 26.88
C ASN A 508 15.15 33.22 27.02
N ASN A 509 15.87 32.90 25.93
CA ASN A 509 16.27 33.88 24.88
C ASN A 509 16.96 33.25 23.64
N GLU A 510 17.26 34.08 22.63
CA GLU A 510 17.47 33.74 21.20
C GLU A 510 18.76 34.39 20.62
N ILE A 511 19.07 34.16 19.32
CA ILE A 511 19.71 35.09 18.32
C ILE A 511 21.13 34.77 17.72
N LEU A 512 21.17 34.89 16.37
CA LEU A 512 22.26 35.22 15.39
C LEU A 512 23.27 34.19 14.79
N SER A 513 23.27 34.11 13.45
CA SER A 513 24.31 34.75 12.60
C SER A 513 23.88 34.81 11.11
N GLY A 514 24.47 35.69 10.28
CA GLY A 514 24.04 35.97 8.89
C GLY A 514 25.17 36.00 7.84
N ARG A 515 24.84 36.31 6.58
CA ARG A 515 25.78 36.45 5.45
C ARG A 515 25.44 37.63 4.51
N LEU A 516 26.43 38.02 3.70
CA LEU A 516 26.49 39.27 2.90
C LEU A 516 25.72 39.20 1.57
N TYR A 517 25.24 40.35 1.08
CA TYR A 517 24.36 40.50 -0.10
C TYR A 517 24.98 41.38 -1.21
N THR A 518 24.63 41.10 -2.47
CA THR A 518 24.75 42.04 -3.60
C THR A 518 23.47 42.88 -3.76
N PRO A 519 23.50 44.10 -4.34
CA PRO A 519 22.30 44.96 -4.44
C PRO A 519 21.20 44.36 -5.32
N SER A 520 19.96 44.36 -4.82
CA SER A 520 18.78 43.91 -5.57
C SER A 520 18.30 44.97 -6.58
N LEU A 521 17.76 44.53 -7.73
CA LEU A 521 17.09 45.35 -8.75
C LEU A 521 16.00 46.26 -8.16
N THR A 522 15.35 45.84 -7.07
CA THR A 522 14.35 46.64 -6.34
C THR A 522 14.89 47.99 -5.84
N THR A 523 16.20 48.09 -5.58
CA THR A 523 16.86 49.28 -5.03
C THR A 523 17.39 50.26 -6.07
N MET A 524 17.37 49.90 -7.36
CA MET A 524 17.91 50.75 -8.44
C MET A 524 16.87 51.76 -8.96
N ASP A 525 17.32 52.84 -9.60
CA ASP A 525 16.42 53.73 -10.35
C ASP A 525 15.82 53.05 -11.59
N ALA A 526 14.77 53.63 -12.18
CA ALA A 526 14.04 53.03 -13.29
C ALA A 526 14.90 52.76 -14.54
N ARG A 527 15.88 53.61 -14.85
CA ARG A 527 16.80 53.41 -16.00
C ARG A 527 17.75 52.25 -15.75
N ASN A 528 18.29 52.18 -14.54
CA ASN A 528 19.18 51.11 -14.12
C ASN A 528 18.44 49.77 -13.93
N ARG A 529 17.15 49.78 -13.55
CA ARG A 529 16.30 48.57 -13.56
C ARG A 529 16.15 47.97 -14.95
N THR A 530 15.75 48.75 -15.96
CA THR A 530 15.61 48.23 -17.33
C THR A 530 16.95 47.71 -17.88
N ARG A 531 18.06 48.40 -17.59
CA ARG A 531 19.39 47.93 -17.97
C ARG A 531 19.77 46.62 -17.25
N GLY A 532 19.51 46.52 -15.96
CA GLY A 532 19.77 45.32 -15.16
C GLY A 532 18.92 44.13 -15.58
N PHE A 533 17.63 44.35 -15.85
CA PHE A 533 16.73 43.34 -16.40
C PHE A 533 17.21 42.83 -17.77
N ASN A 534 17.63 43.72 -18.68
CA ASN A 534 18.15 43.29 -19.99
C ASN A 534 19.43 42.44 -19.87
N VAL A 535 20.33 42.76 -18.92
CA VAL A 535 21.53 41.94 -18.63
C VAL A 535 21.14 40.59 -18.04
N LEU A 536 20.17 40.57 -17.12
CA LEU A 536 19.63 39.35 -16.52
C LEU A 536 19.03 38.43 -17.59
N LEU A 537 18.17 39.00 -18.45
CA LEU A 537 17.49 38.32 -19.54
C LEU A 537 18.45 37.75 -20.59
N ASP A 538 19.51 38.48 -20.94
CA ASP A 538 20.58 38.03 -21.83
C ASP A 538 21.40 36.87 -21.21
N GLY A 539 21.61 36.89 -19.89
CA GLY A 539 22.14 35.75 -19.14
C GLY A 539 21.22 34.52 -19.14
N VAL A 540 19.90 34.74 -19.04
CA VAL A 540 18.87 33.70 -19.16
C VAL A 540 18.84 33.10 -20.56
N LYS A 541 18.89 33.90 -21.63
CA LYS A 541 18.96 33.42 -23.03
C LYS A 541 20.20 32.58 -23.32
N ARG A 542 21.34 32.90 -22.68
CA ARG A 542 22.53 32.01 -22.71
C ARG A 542 22.36 30.71 -21.92
N GLY A 543 21.29 30.57 -21.13
CA GLY A 543 21.02 29.38 -20.31
C GLY A 543 21.87 29.29 -19.04
N SER A 544 22.30 30.43 -18.49
CA SER A 544 23.09 30.47 -17.25
C SER A 544 22.19 30.17 -16.02
N PRO A 545 22.42 29.07 -15.27
CA PRO A 545 21.52 28.69 -14.16
C PRO A 545 21.35 29.78 -13.11
N SER A 546 22.44 30.47 -12.74
CA SER A 546 22.43 31.57 -11.77
C SER A 546 21.64 32.80 -12.22
N HIS A 547 21.53 33.05 -13.53
CA HIS A 547 20.67 34.11 -14.06
C HIS A 547 19.20 33.67 -14.11
N ILE A 548 18.93 32.39 -14.32
CA ILE A 548 17.58 31.82 -14.24
C ILE A 548 17.07 31.83 -12.79
N GLU A 549 17.92 31.44 -11.83
CA GLU A 549 17.64 31.53 -10.38
C GLU A 549 17.39 32.98 -9.96
N ARG A 550 18.27 33.91 -10.35
CA ARG A 550 18.08 35.33 -10.06
C ARG A 550 16.82 35.93 -10.72
N LEU A 551 16.41 35.46 -11.89
CA LEU A 551 15.14 35.87 -12.52
C LEU A 551 13.90 35.43 -11.71
N VAL A 552 14.00 34.35 -10.92
CA VAL A 552 12.93 33.95 -9.98
C VAL A 552 12.84 34.92 -8.81
N GLU A 553 13.98 35.30 -8.23
CA GLU A 553 14.06 36.22 -7.10
C GLU A 553 13.66 37.66 -7.49
N GLU A 554 13.99 38.07 -8.72
CA GLU A 554 13.79 39.42 -9.24
C GLU A 554 12.83 39.43 -10.45
N TRP A 555 11.73 38.69 -10.35
CA TRP A 555 10.71 38.62 -11.40
C TRP A 555 10.14 40.00 -11.74
N PRO A 556 10.00 40.37 -13.03
CA PRO A 556 9.52 41.69 -13.41
C PRO A 556 8.04 41.88 -13.07
N ALA A 557 7.72 43.00 -12.42
CA ALA A 557 6.34 43.45 -12.19
C ALA A 557 5.72 44.10 -13.43
N ASP A 558 6.54 44.51 -14.41
CA ASP A 558 6.07 45.00 -15.71
C ASP A 558 5.66 43.83 -16.61
N PHE A 559 4.49 43.93 -17.23
CA PHE A 559 3.91 42.84 -18.01
C PHE A 559 4.73 42.48 -19.24
N ASP A 560 5.18 43.47 -20.01
CA ASP A 560 5.90 43.22 -21.26
C ASP A 560 7.32 42.68 -20.97
N GLN A 561 7.92 43.04 -19.82
CA GLN A 561 9.12 42.38 -19.30
C GLN A 561 8.85 40.94 -18.84
N ALA A 562 7.73 40.66 -18.18
CA ALA A 562 7.36 39.29 -17.80
C ALA A 562 7.15 38.38 -19.03
N CYS A 563 6.53 38.89 -20.10
CA CYS A 563 6.45 38.20 -21.38
C CYS A 563 7.85 37.90 -21.97
N GLN A 564 8.75 38.89 -21.97
CA GLN A 564 10.14 38.68 -22.42
C GLN A 564 10.88 37.63 -21.58
N ALA A 565 10.69 37.64 -20.26
CA ALA A 565 11.22 36.64 -19.33
C ALA A 565 10.72 35.24 -19.66
N PHE A 566 9.41 35.06 -19.88
CA PHE A 566 8.85 33.78 -20.33
C PHE A 566 9.46 33.31 -21.65
N SER A 567 9.52 34.15 -22.70
CA SER A 567 10.13 33.76 -23.98
C SER A 567 11.58 33.26 -23.80
N ALA A 568 12.40 33.98 -23.01
CA ALA A 568 13.78 33.61 -22.74
C ALA A 568 13.95 32.31 -21.92
N LEU A 569 12.97 31.94 -21.10
CA LEU A 569 12.95 30.67 -20.37
C LEU A 569 12.50 29.51 -21.27
N LEU A 570 11.49 29.74 -22.10
CA LEU A 570 10.89 28.73 -22.98
C LEU A 570 11.80 28.31 -24.14
N GLU A 571 12.75 29.16 -24.55
CA GLU A 571 13.85 28.79 -25.47
C GLU A 571 14.66 27.57 -25.01
N HIS A 572 14.64 27.24 -23.70
CA HIS A 572 15.34 26.08 -23.12
C HIS A 572 14.46 24.85 -22.90
N LEU A 573 13.17 24.93 -23.25
CA LEU A 573 12.16 23.91 -22.98
C LEU A 573 11.55 23.36 -24.29
N LYS A 574 12.40 23.20 -25.31
CA LYS A 574 12.00 22.70 -26.63
C LYS A 574 11.59 21.23 -26.58
N LEU A 575 10.71 20.82 -27.50
CA LEU A 575 10.14 19.48 -27.54
C LEU A 575 11.17 18.44 -28.04
N GLU A 576 11.94 18.81 -29.06
CA GLU A 576 13.01 18.01 -29.65
C GLU A 576 14.16 17.70 -28.68
N ASP A 577 14.33 18.53 -27.65
CA ASP A 577 15.32 18.34 -26.59
C ASP A 577 14.83 17.41 -25.47
N VAL A 578 13.53 17.10 -25.40
CA VAL A 578 12.95 16.24 -24.35
C VAL A 578 13.47 14.81 -24.53
N PRO A 579 14.20 14.24 -23.56
CA PRO A 579 14.79 12.93 -23.78
C PRO A 579 13.74 11.82 -23.85
N PRO A 580 13.87 10.85 -24.76
CA PRO A 580 12.92 9.76 -24.88
C PRO A 580 12.81 8.98 -23.56
N LEU A 581 11.59 8.87 -23.03
CA LEU A 581 11.31 8.33 -21.70
C LEU A 581 11.90 6.92 -21.46
N HIS A 582 12.00 6.10 -22.52
CA HIS A 582 12.53 4.74 -22.48
C HIS A 582 14.07 4.66 -22.48
N ILE A 583 14.78 5.70 -22.95
CA ILE A 583 16.24 5.70 -23.08
C ILE A 583 16.93 6.09 -21.77
N TRP A 584 16.28 6.84 -20.87
CA TRP A 584 16.96 7.33 -19.66
C TRP A 584 17.16 6.35 -18.52
N ASN A 585 16.65 5.12 -18.63
CA ASN A 585 17.18 4.05 -17.80
C ASN A 585 18.61 3.68 -18.22
N GLN A 586 19.02 3.97 -19.48
CA GLN A 586 20.29 3.59 -20.14
C GLN A 586 21.52 4.47 -19.83
N PHE A 587 21.39 5.61 -19.12
CA PHE A 587 22.52 6.53 -18.88
C PHE A 587 22.83 6.77 -17.39
N GLY A 588 24.08 6.47 -17.00
CA GLY A 588 24.71 7.19 -15.89
C GLY A 588 24.95 8.65 -16.31
N LEU A 589 24.83 9.59 -15.38
CA LEU A 589 24.95 11.03 -15.67
C LEU A 589 26.34 11.39 -16.24
N GLU A 590 26.44 11.46 -17.56
CA GLU A 590 27.48 12.25 -18.21
C GLU A 590 27.30 13.73 -17.83
N SER A 591 28.40 14.41 -17.50
CA SER A 591 28.39 15.77 -16.95
C SER A 591 27.69 16.79 -17.86
N ARG A 592 27.72 16.59 -19.18
CA ARG A 592 26.98 17.42 -20.15
C ARG A 592 25.47 17.27 -20.04
N ASN A 593 24.97 16.03 -19.95
CA ASN A 593 23.54 15.78 -19.79
C ASN A 593 23.06 16.22 -18.40
N ALA A 594 23.91 16.13 -17.37
CA ALA A 594 23.61 16.68 -16.04
C ALA A 594 23.39 18.20 -16.07
N LEU A 595 24.32 18.96 -16.65
CA LEU A 595 24.23 20.42 -16.80
C LEU A 595 23.01 20.85 -17.64
N PHE A 596 22.73 20.14 -18.74
CA PHE A 596 21.54 20.38 -19.55
C PHE A 596 20.25 20.12 -18.77
N THR A 597 20.17 18.98 -18.06
CA THR A 597 19.01 18.62 -17.23
C THR A 597 18.78 19.62 -16.09
N VAL A 598 19.85 20.12 -15.45
CA VAL A 598 19.77 21.18 -14.44
C VAL A 598 19.22 22.46 -15.06
N LYS A 599 19.79 22.93 -16.19
CA LYS A 599 19.32 24.12 -16.90
C LYS A 599 17.83 24.05 -17.25
N CYS A 600 17.37 22.96 -17.89
CA CYS A 600 15.95 22.80 -18.24
C CYS A 600 15.06 22.71 -16.99
N ARG A 601 15.53 22.10 -15.89
CA ARG A 601 14.80 22.07 -14.62
C ARG A 601 14.66 23.47 -14.01
N THR A 602 15.75 24.24 -13.94
CA THR A 602 15.72 25.61 -13.40
C THR A 602 14.82 26.50 -14.26
N ALA A 603 14.87 26.36 -15.60
CA ALA A 603 13.97 27.07 -16.51
C ALA A 603 12.49 26.71 -16.26
N LEU A 604 12.18 25.42 -16.09
CA LEU A 604 10.82 24.97 -15.76
C LEU A 604 10.32 25.54 -14.43
N GLN A 605 11.18 25.54 -13.40
CA GLN A 605 10.86 26.13 -12.10
C GLN A 605 10.62 27.63 -12.19
N ALA A 606 11.43 28.35 -12.97
CA ALA A 606 11.29 29.77 -13.16
C ALA A 606 9.99 30.13 -13.89
N THR A 607 9.62 29.38 -14.94
CA THR A 607 8.32 29.51 -15.61
C THR A 607 7.16 29.27 -14.64
N LEU A 608 7.26 28.27 -13.77
CA LEU A 608 6.22 27.99 -12.77
C LEU A 608 6.07 29.14 -11.77
N ASN A 609 7.17 29.62 -11.22
CA ASN A 609 7.17 30.69 -10.23
C ASN A 609 6.66 32.02 -10.83
N GLY A 610 6.98 32.31 -12.09
CA GLY A 610 6.43 33.45 -12.82
C GLY A 610 4.92 33.38 -12.99
N LEU A 611 4.37 32.20 -13.34
CA LEU A 611 2.94 31.97 -13.44
C LEU A 611 2.22 32.07 -12.08
N ASP A 612 2.89 31.69 -11.00
CA ASP A 612 2.36 31.89 -9.64
C ASP A 612 2.29 33.38 -9.27
N GLN A 613 3.36 34.15 -9.53
CA GLN A 613 3.38 35.59 -9.24
C GLN A 613 2.33 36.37 -10.06
N MET A 614 2.06 35.96 -11.29
CA MET A 614 1.05 36.58 -12.15
C MET A 614 -0.36 35.98 -11.98
N SER A 615 -0.57 35.01 -11.06
CA SER A 615 -1.87 34.32 -10.93
C SER A 615 -3.03 35.20 -10.44
N GLY A 616 -2.72 36.34 -9.80
CA GLY A 616 -3.70 37.36 -9.39
C GLY A 616 -4.08 38.38 -10.47
N SER A 617 -3.50 38.28 -11.68
CA SER A 617 -3.80 39.18 -12.79
C SER A 617 -5.24 39.01 -13.33
N ASP A 618 -5.73 40.02 -14.06
CA ASP A 618 -6.99 39.91 -14.80
C ASP A 618 -6.91 38.90 -15.96
N ASP A 619 -8.06 38.50 -16.49
CA ASP A 619 -8.15 37.44 -17.50
C ASP A 619 -7.58 37.86 -18.86
N ALA A 620 -7.60 39.16 -19.21
CA ALA A 620 -6.96 39.66 -20.43
C ALA A 620 -5.43 39.53 -20.34
N THR A 621 -4.87 39.82 -19.17
CA THR A 621 -3.46 39.63 -18.83
C THR A 621 -3.07 38.15 -18.87
N LYS A 622 -3.91 37.24 -18.34
CA LYS A 622 -3.71 35.78 -18.44
C LYS A 622 -3.73 35.29 -19.89
N SER A 623 -4.68 35.77 -20.71
CA SER A 623 -4.73 35.46 -22.14
C SER A 623 -3.46 35.90 -22.87
N ARG A 624 -2.95 37.12 -22.62
CA ARG A 624 -1.67 37.60 -23.20
C ARG A 624 -0.46 36.78 -22.73
N VAL A 625 -0.44 36.26 -21.50
CA VAL A 625 0.60 35.28 -21.09
C VAL A 625 0.45 33.99 -21.87
N LEU A 626 -0.78 33.48 -22.02
CA LEU A 626 -1.04 32.23 -22.73
C LEU A 626 -0.62 32.30 -24.21
N GLU A 627 -0.81 33.44 -24.88
CA GLU A 627 -0.29 33.72 -26.23
C GLU A 627 1.25 33.57 -26.31
N VAL A 628 1.98 34.00 -25.28
CA VAL A 628 3.45 33.84 -25.20
C VAL A 628 3.86 32.40 -24.90
N LEU A 629 3.06 31.66 -24.12
CA LEU A 629 3.32 30.24 -23.84
C LEU A 629 2.99 29.34 -25.04
N GLU A 630 1.96 29.67 -25.83
CA GLU A 630 1.33 28.80 -26.83
C GLU A 630 2.33 28.10 -27.78
N PRO A 631 3.32 28.81 -28.39
CA PRO A 631 4.30 28.17 -29.28
C PRO A 631 5.19 27.12 -28.59
N HIS A 632 5.27 27.15 -27.26
CA HIS A 632 6.17 26.33 -26.44
C HIS A 632 5.45 25.32 -25.54
N LEU A 633 4.10 25.37 -25.44
CA LEU A 633 3.31 24.53 -24.53
C LEU A 633 3.64 23.04 -24.66
N SER A 634 3.80 22.53 -25.88
CA SER A 634 4.09 21.10 -26.08
C SER A 634 5.45 20.67 -25.50
N GLY A 635 6.48 21.50 -25.63
CA GLY A 635 7.79 21.26 -25.02
C GLY A 635 7.74 21.42 -23.49
N LEU A 636 7.10 22.49 -23.02
CA LEU A 636 6.87 22.77 -21.59
C LEU A 636 6.15 21.60 -20.87
N ILE A 637 5.05 21.09 -21.45
CA ILE A 637 4.28 19.95 -20.92
C ILE A 637 5.12 18.66 -20.92
N SER A 638 5.89 18.44 -21.98
CA SER A 638 6.74 17.25 -22.12
C SER A 638 7.89 17.24 -21.12
N TRP A 639 8.57 18.37 -20.92
CA TRP A 639 9.60 18.54 -19.91
C TRP A 639 9.05 18.35 -18.49
N ALA A 640 7.91 18.96 -18.16
CA ALA A 640 7.26 18.77 -16.87
C ALA A 640 6.91 17.29 -16.61
N THR A 641 6.35 16.61 -17.61
CA THR A 641 6.02 15.18 -17.54
C THR A 641 7.27 14.30 -17.41
N PHE A 642 8.36 14.65 -18.10
CA PHE A 642 9.66 13.99 -17.99
C PHE A 642 10.22 14.11 -16.57
N PHE A 643 10.29 15.34 -16.02
CA PHE A 643 10.80 15.56 -14.66
C PHE A 643 9.94 14.88 -13.60
N ALA A 644 8.62 14.89 -13.74
CA ALA A 644 7.73 14.16 -12.84
C ALA A 644 8.03 12.66 -12.78
N ARG A 645 8.15 12.02 -13.95
CA ARG A 645 8.53 10.60 -14.07
C ARG A 645 9.99 10.31 -13.67
N ARG A 646 10.81 11.34 -13.48
CA ARG A 646 12.24 11.25 -13.15
C ARG A 646 12.59 11.89 -11.79
N SER A 647 11.59 12.07 -10.92
CA SER A 647 11.73 12.68 -9.58
C SER A 647 12.73 11.99 -8.63
N ALA A 648 13.32 10.85 -9.02
CA ALA A 648 14.44 10.20 -8.33
C ALA A 648 15.81 10.85 -8.60
N ILE A 649 15.91 11.86 -9.49
CA ILE A 649 17.11 12.70 -9.59
C ILE A 649 17.28 13.44 -8.26
N PRO A 650 18.37 13.21 -7.49
CA PRO A 650 18.55 13.84 -6.19
C PRO A 650 18.61 15.37 -6.37
N SER A 651 17.57 16.06 -5.92
CA SER A 651 17.68 17.49 -5.70
C SER A 651 18.42 17.71 -4.38
N PHE A 652 19.30 18.71 -4.33
CA PHE A 652 20.10 18.99 -3.13
C PHE A 652 19.25 19.47 -1.93
N GLU A 653 17.95 19.74 -2.13
CA GLU A 653 17.09 20.42 -1.14
C GLU A 653 15.76 19.72 -0.82
N LEU A 654 15.27 18.82 -1.68
CA LEU A 654 14.00 18.09 -1.46
C LEU A 654 14.21 16.57 -1.63
N PRO A 655 14.18 15.78 -0.53
CA PRO A 655 14.41 14.33 -0.56
C PRO A 655 13.16 13.52 -1.01
N ASN A 656 12.14 14.16 -1.57
CA ASN A 656 10.86 13.52 -1.86
C ASN A 656 10.71 13.15 -3.35
N ALA A 657 10.52 11.86 -3.62
CA ALA A 657 10.28 11.28 -4.95
C ALA A 657 8.98 11.76 -5.65
N TYR A 658 8.16 12.58 -5.00
CA TYR A 658 7.01 13.26 -5.62
C TYR A 658 7.32 14.70 -6.09
N ALA A 659 8.54 15.23 -5.89
CA ALA A 659 8.83 16.63 -6.16
C ALA A 659 8.61 17.04 -7.64
N GLY A 660 8.99 16.23 -8.62
CA GLY A 660 8.69 16.53 -10.03
C GLY A 660 7.19 16.44 -10.34
N THR A 661 6.50 15.46 -9.76
CA THR A 661 5.04 15.30 -9.89
C THR A 661 4.28 16.51 -9.36
N PHE A 662 4.74 17.08 -8.24
CA PHE A 662 4.24 18.35 -7.70
C PHE A 662 4.37 19.50 -8.71
N HIS A 663 5.59 19.81 -9.16
CA HIS A 663 5.83 20.95 -10.06
C HIS A 663 5.07 20.80 -11.39
N ALA A 664 5.02 19.59 -11.96
CA ALA A 664 4.24 19.34 -13.17
C ALA A 664 2.73 19.49 -12.95
N SER A 665 2.21 19.00 -11.81
CA SER A 665 0.78 19.13 -11.50
C SER A 665 0.39 20.59 -11.25
N TRP A 666 1.24 21.35 -10.56
CA TRP A 666 1.05 22.78 -10.30
C TRP A 666 1.11 23.60 -11.59
N LEU A 667 2.07 23.29 -12.48
CA LEU A 667 2.18 23.93 -13.79
C LEU A 667 0.94 23.70 -14.65
N PHE A 668 0.51 22.43 -14.78
CA PHE A 668 -0.67 22.10 -15.59
C PHE A 668 -1.94 22.74 -15.01
N ARG A 669 -2.04 22.83 -13.68
CA ARG A 669 -3.10 23.59 -13.01
C ARG A 669 -3.06 25.07 -13.43
N ARG A 670 -1.91 25.74 -13.36
CA ARG A 670 -1.80 27.15 -13.77
C ARG A 670 -2.14 27.35 -15.25
N LEU A 671 -1.72 26.45 -16.14
CA LEU A 671 -2.10 26.52 -17.56
C LEU A 671 -3.62 26.47 -17.77
N LEU A 672 -4.35 25.67 -16.98
CA LEU A 672 -5.82 25.66 -17.01
C LEU A 672 -6.42 26.94 -16.40
N GLU A 673 -5.89 27.43 -15.27
CA GLU A 673 -6.34 28.68 -14.64
C GLU A 673 -6.08 29.94 -15.50
N TYR A 674 -5.12 29.87 -16.41
CA TYR A 674 -4.84 30.90 -17.43
C TYR A 674 -5.70 30.75 -18.70
N GLY A 675 -6.64 29.82 -18.71
CA GLY A 675 -7.65 29.70 -19.75
C GLY A 675 -7.32 28.73 -20.89
N LEU A 676 -6.32 27.85 -20.79
CA LEU A 676 -6.02 26.87 -21.84
C LEU A 676 -7.21 25.93 -22.13
N ASN A 677 -8.12 25.71 -21.16
CA ASN A 677 -9.37 24.98 -21.37
C ASN A 677 -10.39 25.72 -22.26
N ASN A 678 -10.29 27.04 -22.39
CA ASN A 678 -11.12 27.85 -23.29
C ASN A 678 -10.74 27.65 -24.77
N HIS A 679 -9.62 26.98 -25.05
CA HIS A 679 -9.13 26.65 -26.39
C HIS A 679 -9.19 25.13 -26.61
N PRO A 680 -10.38 24.52 -26.72
CA PRO A 680 -10.57 23.07 -26.77
C PRO A 680 -9.94 22.38 -27.99
N ASP A 681 -9.61 23.15 -29.03
CA ASP A 681 -8.97 22.69 -30.26
C ASP A 681 -7.44 22.84 -30.24
N ASN A 682 -6.86 23.47 -29.21
CA ASN A 682 -5.40 23.56 -29.06
C ASN A 682 -4.83 22.16 -28.75
N PRO A 683 -3.88 21.62 -29.56
CA PRO A 683 -3.35 20.27 -29.38
C PRO A 683 -2.63 20.07 -28.04
N SER A 684 -2.08 21.15 -27.47
CA SER A 684 -1.42 21.14 -26.16
C SER A 684 -2.41 20.88 -25.01
N LEU A 685 -3.70 21.22 -25.16
CA LEU A 685 -4.72 20.84 -24.17
C LEU A 685 -4.90 19.30 -24.15
N SER A 686 -4.90 18.67 -25.32
CA SER A 686 -4.96 17.20 -25.44
C SER A 686 -3.75 16.53 -24.78
N GLN A 687 -2.56 17.09 -25.03
CA GLN A 687 -1.31 16.64 -24.42
C GLN A 687 -1.25 16.89 -22.92
N LEU A 688 -1.78 18.01 -22.42
CA LEU A 688 -1.88 18.32 -20.99
C LEU A 688 -2.80 17.32 -20.29
N VAL A 689 -3.98 17.06 -20.83
CA VAL A 689 -4.93 16.10 -20.24
C VAL A 689 -4.36 14.67 -20.26
N GLU A 690 -3.70 14.25 -21.33
CA GLU A 690 -2.99 12.97 -21.36
C GLU A 690 -1.85 12.93 -20.34
N SER A 691 -1.10 14.02 -20.19
CA SER A 691 -0.03 14.16 -19.20
C SER A 691 -0.57 14.15 -17.76
N ALA A 692 -1.70 14.80 -17.49
CA ALA A 692 -2.36 14.81 -16.19
C ALA A 692 -2.87 13.40 -15.80
N LEU A 693 -3.49 12.68 -16.75
CA LEU A 693 -3.85 11.27 -16.57
C LEU A 693 -2.59 10.42 -16.31
N ASN A 694 -1.52 10.65 -17.06
CA ASN A 694 -0.23 9.99 -16.85
C ASN A 694 0.35 10.24 -15.45
N LEU A 695 0.38 11.49 -14.97
CA LEU A 695 0.86 11.84 -13.63
C LEU A 695 0.02 11.19 -12.52
N TRP A 696 -1.30 11.11 -12.72
CA TRP A 696 -2.18 10.46 -11.76
C TRP A 696 -1.96 8.94 -11.72
N MET A 697 -1.86 8.30 -12.89
CA MET A 697 -1.65 6.85 -13.04
C MET A 697 -0.26 6.40 -12.61
N TRP A 698 0.73 7.29 -12.67
CA TRP A 698 2.10 6.99 -12.29
C TRP A 698 2.26 6.91 -10.77
N ASP A 699 2.43 5.69 -10.29
CA ASP A 699 3.01 5.39 -8.99
C ASP A 699 4.54 5.56 -9.11
N PRO A 700 5.24 6.28 -8.21
CA PRO A 700 6.71 6.30 -8.19
C PRO A 700 7.34 4.91 -8.09
N LEU A 701 6.56 3.90 -7.70
CA LEU A 701 6.93 2.50 -7.72
C LEU A 701 6.54 1.79 -9.03
N ASP A 702 6.93 2.36 -10.18
CA ASP A 702 6.98 1.68 -11.49
C ASP A 702 8.09 0.58 -11.54
N MET A 703 8.30 -0.06 -10.39
CA MET A 703 9.11 -1.26 -10.17
C MET A 703 8.31 -2.50 -10.62
N PRO A 704 8.97 -3.60 -11.04
CA PRO A 704 8.28 -4.72 -11.67
C PRO A 704 7.18 -5.38 -10.81
N ARG A 705 5.93 -5.13 -11.20
CA ARG A 705 4.72 -5.96 -10.96
C ARG A 705 4.54 -6.50 -9.52
N GLY A 706 4.17 -5.63 -8.59
CA GLY A 706 3.84 -6.03 -7.21
C GLY A 706 2.85 -5.12 -6.47
N ALA A 707 1.58 -5.06 -6.88
CA ALA A 707 0.54 -4.22 -6.25
C ALA A 707 0.30 -4.46 -4.74
N LYS A 708 0.72 -5.62 -4.19
CA LYS A 708 0.70 -5.91 -2.73
C LYS A 708 1.98 -5.48 -1.98
N PHE A 709 3.04 -5.14 -2.71
CA PHE A 709 4.32 -4.70 -2.17
C PHE A 709 4.42 -3.17 -2.10
N ALA A 710 3.90 -2.47 -3.12
CA ALA A 710 3.94 -1.00 -3.21
C ALA A 710 3.40 -0.30 -1.97
N SER A 711 2.20 -0.70 -1.50
CA SER A 711 1.55 -0.11 -0.30
C SER A 711 2.25 -0.41 1.04
N ARG A 712 3.29 -1.25 1.04
CA ARG A 712 4.17 -1.49 2.21
C ARG A 712 5.52 -0.77 2.12
N MET A 713 5.95 -0.37 0.93
CA MET A 713 7.26 0.24 0.69
C MET A 713 7.23 1.77 0.59
N VAL A 714 6.11 2.38 0.19
CA VAL A 714 5.98 3.84 0.30
C VAL A 714 5.83 4.21 1.78
N PRO A 715 6.80 4.91 2.41
CA PRO A 715 6.61 5.40 3.76
C PRO A 715 5.40 6.35 3.78
N PRO A 716 4.41 6.16 4.68
CA PRO A 716 3.20 6.97 4.60
C PRO A 716 3.53 8.44 4.85
N LEU A 717 3.16 9.28 3.90
CA LEU A 717 3.35 10.73 3.93
C LEU A 717 2.72 11.33 5.19
N SER A 718 3.28 12.43 5.69
CA SER A 718 2.55 13.28 6.65
C SER A 718 1.36 13.95 5.95
N ALA A 719 0.39 14.48 6.69
CA ALA A 719 -0.69 15.25 6.06
C ALA A 719 -0.14 16.45 5.28
N SER A 720 0.89 17.12 5.81
CA SER A 720 1.61 18.20 5.12
C SER A 720 2.25 17.73 3.82
N ASP A 721 2.91 16.57 3.80
CA ASP A 721 3.53 16.03 2.58
C ASP A 721 2.48 15.57 1.56
N TYR A 722 1.40 14.94 2.01
CA TYR A 722 0.30 14.56 1.11
C TYR A 722 -0.32 15.80 0.46
N MET A 723 -0.57 16.86 1.24
CA MET A 723 -1.09 18.13 0.74
C MET A 723 -0.09 18.87 -0.15
N LYS A 724 1.21 18.80 0.14
CA LYS A 724 2.25 19.43 -0.69
C LYS A 724 2.47 18.69 -2.00
N TYR A 725 2.47 17.35 -2.00
CA TYR A 725 3.00 16.57 -3.11
C TYR A 725 1.98 15.73 -3.89
N ILE A 726 0.85 15.35 -3.29
CA ILE A 726 -0.18 14.49 -3.91
C ILE A 726 -1.44 15.29 -4.25
N GLU A 727 -1.86 16.18 -3.37
CA GLU A 727 -3.09 16.96 -3.56
C GLU A 727 -3.10 17.79 -4.86
N PRO A 728 -1.98 18.42 -5.32
CA PRO A 728 -2.00 19.16 -6.58
C PRO A 728 -2.28 18.28 -7.79
N THR A 729 -1.84 17.01 -7.80
CA THR A 729 -2.22 16.03 -8.83
C THR A 729 -3.71 15.68 -8.73
N ASN A 730 -4.24 15.58 -7.50
CA ASN A 730 -5.66 15.31 -7.30
C ASN A 730 -6.54 16.47 -7.78
N HIS A 731 -6.12 17.70 -7.49
CA HIS A 731 -6.82 18.92 -7.88
C HIS A 731 -6.73 19.17 -9.39
N LEU A 732 -5.58 18.93 -10.01
CA LEU A 732 -5.43 18.97 -11.47
C LEU A 732 -6.43 18.04 -12.18
N LEU A 733 -6.50 16.76 -11.80
CA LEU A 733 -7.48 15.87 -12.43
C LEU A 733 -8.93 16.29 -12.14
N LEU A 734 -9.20 16.91 -11.00
CA LEU A 734 -10.53 17.45 -10.73
C LEU A 734 -10.88 18.58 -11.70
N LEU A 735 -9.98 19.52 -11.94
CA LEU A 735 -10.18 20.59 -12.93
C LEU A 735 -10.42 19.99 -14.33
N CYS A 736 -9.57 19.04 -14.75
CA CYS A 736 -9.73 18.31 -16.02
C CYS A 736 -11.03 17.47 -16.12
N ALA A 737 -11.72 17.22 -15.00
CA ALA A 737 -12.93 16.41 -14.95
C ALA A 737 -14.21 17.26 -14.72
N MET A 738 -14.07 18.49 -14.22
CA MET A 738 -15.19 19.44 -14.06
C MET A 738 -15.42 20.27 -15.32
N ASP A 739 -14.35 20.70 -16.01
CA ASP A 739 -14.45 21.44 -17.27
C ASP A 739 -14.89 20.52 -18.44
N ASN A 740 -15.81 20.99 -19.28
CA ASN A 740 -16.42 20.16 -20.32
C ASN A 740 -15.44 19.78 -21.45
N GLY A 741 -14.52 20.68 -21.83
CA GLY A 741 -13.58 20.46 -22.92
C GLY A 741 -12.52 19.41 -22.54
N THR A 742 -11.86 19.63 -21.41
CA THR A 742 -10.89 18.71 -20.82
C THR A 742 -11.52 17.38 -20.43
N ARG A 743 -12.75 17.36 -19.87
CA ARG A 743 -13.47 16.12 -19.56
C ARG A 743 -13.73 15.30 -20.82
N ARG A 744 -14.15 15.92 -21.92
CA ARG A 744 -14.35 15.25 -23.22
C ARG A 744 -13.07 14.57 -23.68
N ILE A 745 -11.94 15.29 -23.66
CA ILE A 745 -10.62 14.77 -24.01
C ILE A 745 -10.21 13.62 -23.07
N ALA A 746 -10.39 13.77 -21.75
CA ALA A 746 -10.03 12.75 -20.78
C ALA A 746 -10.84 11.46 -21.00
N LEU A 747 -12.13 11.58 -21.25
CA LEU A 747 -13.01 10.46 -21.58
C LEU A 747 -12.64 9.79 -22.90
N GLU A 748 -12.31 10.57 -23.93
CA GLU A 748 -11.83 10.04 -25.22
C GLU A 748 -10.54 9.24 -25.04
N ARG A 749 -9.55 9.78 -24.31
CA ARG A 749 -8.30 9.06 -23.97
C ARG A 749 -8.62 7.78 -23.20
N ILE A 750 -9.40 7.85 -22.12
CA ILE A 750 -9.79 6.68 -21.29
C ILE A 750 -10.50 5.60 -22.11
N ASN A 751 -11.38 5.98 -23.04
CA ASN A 751 -12.11 5.04 -23.89
C ASN A 751 -11.21 4.45 -25.00
N THR A 752 -10.29 5.24 -25.56
CA THR A 752 -9.32 4.80 -26.58
C THR A 752 -8.15 4.00 -26.05
N LEU A 753 -7.88 3.97 -24.73
CA LEU A 753 -6.95 3.04 -24.08
C LEU A 753 -7.30 1.58 -24.42
N ARG A 754 -6.75 1.02 -25.51
CA ARG A 754 -6.96 -0.39 -25.90
C ARG A 754 -6.18 -1.36 -25.02
N ASN A 755 -5.06 -0.93 -24.46
CA ASN A 755 -4.22 -1.78 -23.61
C ASN A 755 -4.94 -2.08 -22.28
N LYS A 756 -5.10 -3.38 -21.97
CA LYS A 756 -5.63 -3.86 -20.68
C LYS A 756 -4.80 -3.38 -19.50
N GLU A 757 -3.49 -3.21 -19.69
CA GLU A 757 -2.53 -2.75 -18.68
C GLU A 757 -2.84 -1.32 -18.22
N TRP A 758 -3.04 -0.38 -19.14
CA TRP A 758 -3.38 1.01 -18.83
C TRP A 758 -4.73 1.15 -18.13
N ARG A 759 -5.74 0.38 -18.57
CA ARG A 759 -7.02 0.30 -17.84
C ARG A 759 -6.80 -0.26 -16.42
N GLY A 760 -5.89 -1.22 -16.27
CA GLY A 760 -5.44 -1.74 -14.98
C GLY A 760 -4.78 -0.68 -14.11
N GLN A 761 -3.80 0.06 -14.65
CA GLN A 761 -3.08 1.15 -13.99
C GLN A 761 -4.03 2.26 -13.53
N LEU A 762 -4.92 2.76 -14.40
CA LEU A 762 -5.93 3.75 -14.02
C LEU A 762 -6.81 3.25 -12.88
N THR A 763 -7.33 2.02 -13.00
CA THR A 763 -8.16 1.42 -11.95
C THR A 763 -7.37 1.20 -10.65
N HIS A 764 -6.08 0.86 -10.74
CA HIS A 764 -5.19 0.67 -9.59
C HIS A 764 -4.87 2.01 -8.90
N SER A 765 -4.61 3.08 -9.67
CA SER A 765 -4.29 4.41 -9.15
C SER A 765 -5.38 4.95 -8.23
N PHE A 766 -6.67 4.78 -8.56
CA PHE A 766 -7.79 5.11 -7.66
C PHE A 766 -7.71 4.38 -6.31
N ASN A 767 -7.37 3.08 -6.32
CA ASN A 767 -7.18 2.30 -5.09
C ASN A 767 -5.95 2.79 -4.31
N PHE A 768 -4.84 3.07 -5.01
CA PHE A 768 -3.60 3.56 -4.43
C PHE A 768 -3.77 4.94 -3.78
N ARG A 769 -4.47 5.89 -4.41
CA ARG A 769 -4.76 7.21 -3.80
C ARG A 769 -5.63 7.08 -2.56
N CYS A 770 -6.60 6.17 -2.52
CA CYS A 770 -7.33 5.84 -1.28
C CYS A 770 -6.40 5.28 -0.20
N ASP A 771 -5.47 4.39 -0.55
CA ASP A 771 -4.53 3.78 0.42
C ASP A 771 -3.50 4.80 0.95
N GLN A 772 -2.99 5.68 0.08
CA GLN A 772 -2.16 6.82 0.48
C GLN A 772 -2.93 7.73 1.46
N TRP A 773 -4.18 8.07 1.13
CA TRP A 773 -5.00 8.90 1.99
C TRP A 773 -5.31 8.22 3.33
N GLU A 774 -5.71 6.94 3.32
CA GLU A 774 -6.00 6.16 4.53
C GLU A 774 -4.81 6.14 5.50
N ASN A 775 -3.62 5.89 4.97
CA ASN A 775 -2.41 5.83 5.78
C ASN A 775 -1.97 7.22 6.29
N THR A 776 -2.25 8.28 5.52
CA THR A 776 -2.01 9.68 5.93
C THR A 776 -2.99 10.08 7.04
N PHE A 777 -4.28 9.81 6.85
CA PHE A 777 -5.37 10.10 7.76
C PHE A 777 -5.20 9.41 9.12
N LYS A 778 -4.92 8.09 9.12
CA LYS A 778 -4.62 7.32 10.35
C LYS A 778 -3.35 7.78 11.05
N LYS A 779 -2.43 8.47 10.36
CA LYS A 779 -1.25 9.05 10.99
C LYS A 779 -1.59 10.36 11.70
N ASP A 780 -2.37 11.24 11.08
CA ASP A 780 -2.54 12.62 11.51
C ASP A 780 -4.01 12.96 11.82
N ASN A 781 -4.47 12.51 12.99
CA ASN A 781 -5.83 12.80 13.51
C ASN A 781 -6.13 14.32 13.66
N LYS A 782 -5.13 15.22 13.52
CA LYS A 782 -5.31 16.68 13.63
C LYS A 782 -5.40 17.37 12.26
N GLY A 783 -4.81 16.82 11.21
CA GLY A 783 -4.90 17.33 9.83
C GLY A 783 -6.23 17.03 9.10
N GLY A 784 -7.23 16.51 9.81
CA GLY A 784 -8.41 15.82 9.26
C GLY A 784 -9.15 16.54 8.14
N MET A 785 -9.61 17.78 8.38
CA MET A 785 -10.49 18.49 7.43
C MET A 785 -9.83 18.81 6.08
N VAL A 786 -8.58 19.25 6.10
CA VAL A 786 -7.83 19.55 4.88
C VAL A 786 -7.56 18.26 4.09
N ALA A 787 -7.25 17.16 4.79
CA ALA A 787 -7.12 15.85 4.19
C ALA A 787 -8.46 15.37 3.58
N ILE A 788 -9.59 15.52 4.28
CA ILE A 788 -10.93 15.17 3.77
C ILE A 788 -11.19 15.88 2.44
N GLY A 789 -10.96 17.19 2.35
CA GLY A 789 -11.14 17.95 1.12
C GLY A 789 -10.34 17.36 -0.05
N ALA A 790 -9.09 16.96 0.17
CA ALA A 790 -8.26 16.31 -0.85
C ALA A 790 -8.74 14.91 -1.26
N PHE A 791 -9.46 14.20 -0.39
CA PHE A 791 -10.09 12.91 -0.69
C PHE A 791 -11.39 13.07 -1.49
N PHE A 792 -12.20 14.08 -1.18
CA PHE A 792 -13.39 14.39 -1.99
C PHE A 792 -13.04 14.70 -3.45
N LYS A 793 -11.89 15.33 -3.72
CA LYS A 793 -11.37 15.49 -5.08
C LYS A 793 -11.21 14.15 -5.82
N ILE A 794 -10.77 13.09 -5.15
CA ILE A 794 -10.68 11.73 -5.72
C ILE A 794 -12.08 11.17 -6.07
N LEU A 795 -13.06 11.39 -5.19
CA LEU A 795 -14.45 10.97 -5.39
C LEU A 795 -15.14 11.72 -6.56
N PHE A 796 -14.91 13.02 -6.69
CA PHE A 796 -15.43 13.81 -7.81
C PHE A 796 -14.77 13.45 -9.14
N VAL A 797 -13.44 13.24 -9.16
CA VAL A 797 -12.72 12.70 -10.34
C VAL A 797 -13.30 11.35 -10.75
N TYR A 798 -13.60 10.47 -9.77
CA TYR A 798 -14.30 9.22 -10.03
C TYR A 798 -15.68 9.44 -10.66
N GLN A 799 -16.52 10.32 -10.08
CA GLN A 799 -17.87 10.59 -10.59
C GLN A 799 -17.86 11.10 -12.03
N ALA A 800 -17.06 12.13 -12.28
CA ALA A 800 -16.99 12.80 -13.57
C ALA A 800 -16.44 11.89 -14.69
N LEU A 801 -15.41 11.07 -14.40
CA LEU A 801 -14.85 10.15 -15.38
C LEU A 801 -15.66 8.85 -15.54
N SER A 802 -16.27 8.33 -14.47
CA SER A 802 -17.06 7.09 -14.53
C SER A 802 -18.48 7.29 -15.07
N SER A 803 -19.06 8.49 -14.94
CA SER A 803 -20.31 8.86 -15.62
C SER A 803 -20.14 8.81 -17.14
N GLY A 804 -19.08 9.40 -17.69
CA GLY A 804 -18.76 9.39 -19.12
C GLY A 804 -18.07 8.13 -19.68
N SER A 805 -17.49 7.26 -18.85
CA SER A 805 -16.87 6.00 -19.31
C SER A 805 -17.44 4.76 -18.62
N ALA A 806 -18.31 4.04 -19.33
CA ALA A 806 -18.83 2.74 -18.90
C ALA A 806 -17.72 1.69 -18.73
N VAL A 807 -16.60 1.80 -19.46
CA VAL A 807 -15.44 0.90 -19.35
C VAL A 807 -14.72 1.13 -18.02
N LEU A 808 -14.43 2.39 -17.67
CA LEU A 808 -13.81 2.74 -16.38
C LEU A 808 -14.71 2.31 -15.22
N ARG A 809 -16.01 2.64 -15.29
CA ARG A 809 -17.01 2.24 -14.28
C ARG A 809 -17.04 0.72 -14.07
N LYS A 810 -17.07 -0.07 -15.15
CA LYS A 810 -17.06 -1.55 -15.12
C LYS A 810 -15.77 -2.12 -14.52
N ASN A 811 -14.64 -1.43 -14.63
CA ASN A 811 -13.38 -1.87 -14.02
C ASN A 811 -13.29 -1.47 -12.55
N LEU A 812 -13.61 -0.23 -12.19
CA LEU A 812 -13.59 0.24 -10.79
C LEU A 812 -14.56 -0.56 -9.92
N ASN A 813 -15.75 -0.90 -10.42
CA ASN A 813 -16.73 -1.75 -9.73
C ASN A 813 -16.22 -3.18 -9.41
N LYS A 814 -15.12 -3.63 -10.02
CA LYS A 814 -14.46 -4.92 -9.70
C LYS A 814 -13.36 -4.79 -8.65
N THR A 815 -13.00 -3.58 -8.25
CA THR A 815 -11.91 -3.29 -7.30
C THR A 815 -12.45 -2.85 -5.95
N PRO A 816 -11.66 -2.93 -4.86
CA PRO A 816 -12.13 -2.49 -3.56
C PRO A 816 -12.26 -0.96 -3.42
N PHE A 817 -11.93 -0.16 -4.45
CA PHE A 817 -11.94 1.31 -4.43
C PHE A 817 -13.18 1.88 -3.76
N LEU A 818 -14.39 1.58 -4.25
CA LEU A 818 -15.63 2.13 -3.67
C LEU A 818 -15.82 1.71 -2.21
N SER A 819 -15.58 0.44 -1.87
CA SER A 819 -15.69 -0.04 -0.48
C SER A 819 -14.65 0.56 0.47
N LYS A 820 -13.43 0.86 -0.02
CA LYS A 820 -12.41 1.58 0.75
C LYS A 820 -12.81 3.04 0.89
N ALA A 821 -13.08 3.71 -0.22
CA ALA A 821 -13.45 5.11 -0.28
C ALA A 821 -14.62 5.44 0.67
N LEU A 822 -15.66 4.61 0.69
CA LEU A 822 -16.82 4.82 1.55
C LEU A 822 -16.56 4.44 3.01
N GLY A 823 -15.65 3.51 3.29
CA GLY A 823 -15.15 3.26 4.65
C GLY A 823 -14.30 4.42 5.19
N LEU A 824 -13.59 5.11 4.30
CA LEU A 824 -12.82 6.31 4.62
C LEU A 824 -13.72 7.51 4.92
N VAL A 825 -14.77 7.72 4.10
CA VAL A 825 -15.84 8.69 4.42
C VAL A 825 -16.50 8.36 5.75
N ALA A 826 -16.92 7.11 5.97
CA ALA A 826 -17.58 6.72 7.21
C ALA A 826 -16.68 6.89 8.45
N GLY A 827 -15.40 6.49 8.35
CA GLY A 827 -14.41 6.71 9.42
C GLY A 827 -14.18 8.20 9.72
N ALA A 828 -14.16 9.05 8.70
CA ALA A 828 -14.11 10.49 8.85
C ALA A 828 -15.38 11.06 9.52
N THR A 829 -16.57 10.70 9.03
CA THR A 829 -17.85 11.12 9.61
C THR A 829 -18.00 10.71 11.07
N LEU A 830 -17.48 9.55 11.46
CA LEU A 830 -17.46 9.09 12.86
C LEU A 830 -16.43 9.84 13.73
N ALA A 831 -15.36 10.38 13.13
CA ALA A 831 -14.38 11.21 13.84
C ALA A 831 -14.86 12.65 14.08
N TRP A 832 -15.78 13.17 13.25
CA TRP A 832 -16.34 14.53 13.36
C TRP A 832 -17.88 14.53 13.35
N PRO A 833 -18.54 14.10 14.44
CA PRO A 833 -20.00 14.02 14.52
C PRO A 833 -20.72 15.38 14.66
N ASN A 834 -20.00 16.47 14.94
CA ASN A 834 -20.58 17.74 15.42
C ASN A 834 -20.49 18.93 14.43
N THR A 835 -20.19 18.69 13.15
CA THR A 835 -19.91 19.76 12.17
C THR A 835 -21.06 19.95 11.18
N GLU A 836 -21.39 21.21 10.87
CA GLU A 836 -22.30 21.60 9.76
C GLU A 836 -21.78 21.12 8.38
N GLU A 837 -20.51 20.69 8.33
CA GLU A 837 -19.76 20.21 7.16
C GLU A 837 -20.17 18.78 6.70
N LEU A 838 -21.21 18.18 7.30
CA LEU A 838 -21.77 16.88 6.91
C LEU A 838 -22.32 16.81 5.47
N CYS A 839 -22.46 17.96 4.78
CA CYS A 839 -22.77 18.04 3.36
C CYS A 839 -21.83 17.18 2.49
N LEU A 840 -20.55 17.11 2.83
CA LEU A 840 -19.56 16.32 2.07
C LEU A 840 -19.84 14.80 2.16
N PRO A 841 -19.96 14.18 3.35
CA PRO A 841 -20.45 12.80 3.48
C PRO A 841 -21.78 12.50 2.76
N VAL A 842 -22.70 13.46 2.70
CA VAL A 842 -23.99 13.35 1.99
C VAL A 842 -23.79 13.26 0.46
N GLU A 843 -22.90 14.05 -0.12
CA GLU A 843 -22.52 13.91 -1.53
C GLU A 843 -21.87 12.55 -1.80
N ALA A 844 -20.99 12.07 -0.91
CA ALA A 844 -20.42 10.72 -1.02
C ALA A 844 -21.46 9.60 -0.94
N VAL A 845 -22.50 9.74 -0.12
CA VAL A 845 -23.67 8.83 -0.10
C VAL A 845 -24.38 8.85 -1.46
N ASN A 846 -24.62 10.03 -2.03
CA ASN A 846 -25.26 10.15 -3.34
C ASN A 846 -24.41 9.56 -4.47
N LEU A 847 -23.07 9.60 -4.39
CA LEU A 847 -22.19 8.89 -5.33
C LEU A 847 -22.40 7.36 -5.34
N VAL A 848 -22.78 6.75 -4.21
CA VAL A 848 -23.13 5.32 -4.15
C VAL A 848 -24.46 5.05 -4.85
N PHE A 849 -25.40 5.99 -4.72
CA PHE A 849 -26.80 5.79 -5.07
C PHE A 849 -27.22 6.38 -6.42
N GLN A 850 -26.32 7.07 -7.14
CA GLN A 850 -26.62 7.54 -8.49
C GLN A 850 -27.16 6.39 -9.37
N PRO A 851 -28.13 6.67 -10.28
CA PRO A 851 -28.86 5.66 -11.08
C PRO A 851 -27.99 4.89 -12.11
N HIS A 852 -26.68 4.98 -11.97
CA HIS A 852 -25.65 4.49 -12.86
C HIS A 852 -24.88 3.28 -12.30
N PHE A 853 -25.33 2.71 -11.17
CA PHE A 853 -24.88 1.46 -10.54
C PHE A 853 -25.57 0.24 -11.19
N PRO A 854 -25.13 -0.25 -12.37
CA PRO A 854 -26.05 -0.81 -13.36
C PRO A 854 -25.96 -2.34 -13.44
N ASN A 855 -25.65 -3.02 -12.33
CA ASN A 855 -25.53 -4.48 -12.32
C ASN A 855 -25.78 -5.09 -10.94
N ALA A 856 -26.78 -5.98 -10.85
CA ALA A 856 -27.15 -6.73 -9.65
C ALA A 856 -25.95 -7.44 -8.99
N LEU A 857 -24.98 -7.90 -9.79
CA LEU A 857 -23.75 -8.51 -9.28
C LEU A 857 -22.87 -7.53 -8.47
N ALA A 858 -22.81 -6.26 -8.87
CA ALA A 858 -22.11 -5.23 -8.11
C ALA A 858 -22.89 -4.87 -6.84
N MET A 859 -24.22 -4.83 -6.91
CA MET A 859 -25.07 -4.56 -5.76
C MET A 859 -25.05 -5.69 -4.72
N THR A 860 -24.89 -6.95 -5.13
CA THR A 860 -24.85 -8.12 -4.21
C THR A 860 -23.46 -8.42 -3.62
N HIS A 861 -22.40 -7.79 -4.12
CA HIS A 861 -21.01 -8.01 -3.66
C HIS A 861 -20.34 -6.74 -3.12
N THR A 862 -20.53 -5.59 -3.77
CA THR A 862 -19.89 -4.33 -3.37
C THR A 862 -20.71 -3.58 -2.33
N LEU A 863 -22.04 -3.48 -2.49
CA LEU A 863 -22.87 -2.74 -1.53
C LEU A 863 -22.85 -3.34 -0.10
N PRO A 864 -22.90 -4.67 0.13
CA PRO A 864 -22.71 -5.24 1.48
C PRO A 864 -21.38 -4.86 2.11
N ARG A 865 -20.29 -4.80 1.33
CA ARG A 865 -18.98 -4.35 1.82
C ARG A 865 -19.01 -2.87 2.18
N VAL A 866 -19.61 -2.03 1.33
CA VAL A 866 -19.78 -0.60 1.57
C VAL A 866 -20.62 -0.31 2.82
N ILE A 867 -21.70 -1.07 3.04
CA ILE A 867 -22.54 -0.97 4.24
C ILE A 867 -21.73 -1.38 5.49
N ASN A 868 -21.04 -2.52 5.44
CA ASN A 868 -20.16 -2.98 6.52
C ASN A 868 -18.95 -2.06 6.77
N SER A 869 -18.53 -1.28 5.77
CA SER A 869 -17.52 -0.22 5.94
C SER A 869 -18.08 1.05 6.60
N GLY A 870 -19.40 1.15 6.82
CA GLY A 870 -20.01 2.24 7.58
C GLY A 870 -20.96 3.16 6.80
N LEU A 871 -21.31 2.88 5.54
CA LEU A 871 -22.27 3.70 4.77
C LEU A 871 -23.57 4.01 5.55
N LEU A 872 -24.12 3.00 6.25
CA LEU A 872 -25.35 3.17 7.01
C LEU A 872 -25.18 4.07 8.24
N HIS A 873 -23.97 4.15 8.82
CA HIS A 873 -23.67 5.10 9.89
C HIS A 873 -23.63 6.54 9.37
N VAL A 874 -23.13 6.76 8.16
CA VAL A 874 -23.16 8.08 7.50
C VAL A 874 -24.61 8.53 7.24
N ILE A 875 -25.44 7.63 6.71
CA ILE A 875 -26.88 7.91 6.48
C ILE A 875 -27.60 8.19 7.79
N ALA A 876 -27.38 7.37 8.82
CA ALA A 876 -27.91 7.58 10.16
C ALA A 876 -27.55 8.96 10.74
N ASN A 877 -26.27 9.31 10.75
CA ASN A 877 -25.82 10.61 11.27
C ASN A 877 -26.38 11.78 10.46
N ALA A 878 -26.49 11.65 9.14
CA ALA A 878 -27.08 12.68 8.29
C ALA A 878 -28.59 12.88 8.56
N LEU A 879 -29.34 11.81 8.83
CA LEU A 879 -30.76 11.89 9.21
C LEU A 879 -30.98 12.56 10.58
N LEU A 880 -30.00 12.49 11.48
CA LEU A 880 -30.04 13.13 12.80
C LEU A 880 -29.78 14.65 12.75
N VAL A 881 -29.43 15.21 11.59
CA VAL A 881 -29.13 16.64 11.42
C VAL A 881 -30.17 17.29 10.49
N PRO A 882 -31.20 17.98 11.03
CA PRO A 882 -32.35 18.45 10.25
C PRO A 882 -32.06 19.46 9.13
N SER A 883 -30.88 20.09 9.14
CA SER A 883 -30.46 21.05 8.11
C SER A 883 -29.98 20.40 6.81
N ILE A 884 -29.68 19.09 6.83
CA ILE A 884 -29.18 18.36 5.66
C ILE A 884 -30.32 18.08 4.68
N LYS A 885 -30.23 18.68 3.49
CA LYS A 885 -31.08 18.35 2.34
C LYS A 885 -30.32 17.39 1.41
N TRP A 886 -30.95 16.28 1.05
CA TRP A 886 -30.39 15.33 0.07
C TRP A 886 -30.41 15.98 -1.33
N PRO A 887 -29.26 16.11 -2.03
CA PRO A 887 -29.14 16.90 -3.27
C PRO A 887 -30.10 16.60 -4.44
N ASP A 888 -30.73 15.43 -4.45
CA ASP A 888 -31.65 14.98 -5.49
C ASP A 888 -33.07 14.69 -4.95
N GLY A 889 -33.38 15.16 -3.74
CA GLY A 889 -34.67 15.00 -3.06
C GLY A 889 -35.01 13.56 -2.64
N GLY A 890 -34.18 12.57 -2.98
CA GLY A 890 -34.44 11.16 -2.69
C GLY A 890 -33.85 10.71 -1.37
N ASP A 891 -34.70 10.27 -0.43
CA ASP A 891 -34.26 9.64 0.82
C ASP A 891 -33.35 8.41 0.54
N PRO A 892 -32.09 8.38 1.04
CA PRO A 892 -31.20 7.23 0.88
C PRO A 892 -31.68 5.98 1.61
N LEU A 893 -32.50 6.09 2.67
CA LEU A 893 -33.15 4.91 3.28
C LEU A 893 -34.10 4.26 2.29
N TRP A 894 -34.87 5.03 1.51
CA TRP A 894 -35.72 4.48 0.45
C TRP A 894 -34.91 3.74 -0.64
N ARG A 895 -33.71 4.24 -0.95
CA ARG A 895 -32.80 3.58 -1.89
C ARG A 895 -32.20 2.29 -1.34
N LEU A 896 -31.85 2.24 -0.04
CA LEU A 896 -31.44 1.01 0.63
C LEU A 896 -32.59 0.03 0.83
N TYR A 897 -33.78 0.51 1.19
CA TYR A 897 -35.02 -0.26 1.35
C TYR A 897 -35.30 -1.09 0.11
N ARG A 898 -35.23 -0.44 -1.06
CA ARG A 898 -35.35 -1.08 -2.39
C ARG A 898 -34.32 -2.17 -2.64
N LEU A 899 -33.28 -2.35 -1.82
CA LEU A 899 -32.20 -3.33 -2.01
C LEU A 899 -32.15 -4.39 -0.91
N LEU A 900 -33.00 -4.30 0.12
CA LEU A 900 -33.09 -5.30 1.19
C LEU A 900 -33.58 -6.68 0.69
N TYR A 901 -34.17 -6.76 -0.51
CA TYR A 901 -34.57 -8.03 -1.13
C TYR A 901 -33.39 -8.94 -1.54
N TYR A 902 -32.15 -8.42 -1.49
CA TYR A 902 -30.92 -9.19 -1.59
C TYR A 902 -30.47 -9.63 -0.18
N PRO A 903 -30.43 -10.94 0.13
CA PRO A 903 -30.12 -11.42 1.49
C PRO A 903 -28.81 -10.85 2.04
N ARG A 904 -27.73 -10.78 1.24
CA ARG A 904 -26.45 -10.19 1.67
C ARG A 904 -26.51 -8.69 1.97
N VAL A 905 -27.42 -7.95 1.34
CA VAL A 905 -27.63 -6.53 1.62
C VAL A 905 -28.42 -6.39 2.92
N CYS A 906 -29.47 -7.19 3.10
CA CYS A 906 -30.21 -7.28 4.37
C CYS A 906 -29.29 -7.66 5.54
N ASP A 907 -28.50 -8.74 5.40
CA ASP A 907 -27.49 -9.18 6.37
C ASP A 907 -26.53 -8.04 6.76
N ALA A 908 -26.00 -7.32 5.76
CA ALA A 908 -25.08 -6.20 5.97
C ALA A 908 -25.77 -4.99 6.63
N VAL A 909 -26.98 -4.63 6.20
CA VAL A 909 -27.78 -3.56 6.82
C VAL A 909 -28.02 -3.90 8.28
N THR A 910 -28.58 -5.07 8.61
CA THR A 910 -28.87 -5.36 10.02
C THR A 910 -27.61 -5.59 10.85
N SER A 911 -26.51 -6.07 10.25
CA SER A 911 -25.21 -6.10 10.95
C SER A 911 -24.69 -4.69 11.26
N ALA A 912 -24.84 -3.75 10.32
CA ALA A 912 -24.45 -2.35 10.53
C ALA A 912 -25.37 -1.64 11.55
N ILE A 913 -26.68 -1.91 11.56
CA ILE A 913 -27.61 -1.41 12.59
C ILE A 913 -27.22 -1.96 13.97
N ASN A 914 -26.97 -3.26 14.08
CA ASN A 914 -26.53 -3.91 15.33
C ASN A 914 -25.14 -3.45 15.82
N ALA A 915 -24.36 -2.76 14.98
CA ALA A 915 -23.06 -2.19 15.33
C ALA A 915 -23.13 -0.69 15.70
N MET A 916 -24.28 -0.04 15.53
CA MET A 916 -24.46 1.36 15.94
C MET A 916 -24.52 1.49 17.47
N PRO A 917 -24.04 2.61 18.03
CA PRO A 917 -24.25 2.92 19.45
C PRO A 917 -25.74 3.01 19.79
N ASP A 918 -26.13 2.51 20.97
CA ASP A 918 -27.51 2.58 21.47
C ASP A 918 -28.05 4.01 21.53
N THR A 919 -27.18 5.00 21.79
CA THR A 919 -27.51 6.43 21.76
C THR A 919 -27.96 6.88 20.37
N THR A 920 -27.29 6.42 19.31
CA THR A 920 -27.63 6.70 17.92
C THR A 920 -28.92 5.99 17.55
N LEU A 921 -29.08 4.70 17.89
CA LEU A 921 -30.32 3.95 17.65
C LEU A 921 -31.53 4.57 18.35
N LYS A 922 -31.36 5.04 19.59
CA LYS A 922 -32.42 5.74 20.34
C LYS A 922 -32.81 7.06 19.67
N ALA A 923 -31.86 7.86 19.20
CA ALA A 923 -32.13 9.11 18.49
C ALA A 923 -32.80 8.87 17.12
N LEU A 924 -32.38 7.83 16.39
CA LEU A 924 -33.00 7.42 15.12
C LEU A 924 -34.42 6.87 15.31
N SER A 925 -34.75 6.30 16.47
CA SER A 925 -36.07 5.71 16.72
C SER A 925 -37.23 6.73 16.70
N SER A 926 -36.92 8.03 16.89
CA SER A 926 -37.87 9.14 16.71
C SER A 926 -38.07 9.58 15.25
N ILE A 927 -37.25 9.13 14.30
CA ILE A 927 -37.39 9.47 12.88
C ILE A 927 -38.36 8.48 12.21
N PRO A 928 -39.52 8.91 11.66
CA PRO A 928 -40.54 8.01 11.12
C PRO A 928 -40.02 7.07 10.02
N ASP A 929 -39.20 7.58 9.10
CA ASP A 929 -38.72 6.79 7.96
C ASP A 929 -37.62 5.81 8.35
N TRP A 930 -36.79 6.14 9.35
CA TRP A 930 -35.90 5.16 9.96
C TRP A 930 -36.68 4.01 10.61
N LYS A 931 -37.77 4.32 11.34
CA LYS A 931 -38.61 3.29 11.98
C LYS A 931 -39.24 2.35 10.94
N LYS A 932 -39.72 2.87 9.80
CA LYS A 932 -40.21 2.06 8.66
C LYS A 932 -39.08 1.19 8.08
N PHE A 933 -37.93 1.80 7.78
CA PHE A 933 -36.77 1.11 7.22
C PHE A 933 -36.25 -0.03 8.11
N TYR A 934 -36.07 0.24 9.41
CA TYR A 934 -35.61 -0.74 10.39
C TYR A 934 -36.60 -1.90 10.56
N GLY A 935 -37.91 -1.59 10.63
CA GLY A 935 -38.95 -2.63 10.69
C GLY A 935 -38.83 -3.61 9.53
N VAL A 936 -38.79 -3.10 8.29
CA VAL A 936 -38.69 -3.97 7.10
C VAL A 936 -37.33 -4.68 7.01
N ALA A 937 -36.23 -4.06 7.40
CA ALA A 937 -34.93 -4.74 7.47
C ALA A 937 -34.92 -5.89 8.49
N SER A 938 -35.55 -5.69 9.65
CA SER A 938 -35.73 -6.72 10.68
C SER A 938 -36.63 -7.86 10.18
N ASP A 939 -37.79 -7.53 9.62
CA ASP A 939 -38.75 -8.53 9.14
C ASP A 939 -38.17 -9.36 7.98
N LEU A 940 -37.50 -8.74 7.01
CA LEU A 940 -36.81 -9.46 5.93
C LEU A 940 -35.67 -10.34 6.47
N ARG A 941 -34.91 -9.88 7.47
CA ARG A 941 -33.89 -10.72 8.12
C ARG A 941 -34.52 -11.92 8.81
N ASN A 942 -35.64 -11.75 9.51
CA ASN A 942 -36.37 -12.84 10.15
C ASN A 942 -36.90 -13.84 9.11
N VAL A 943 -37.42 -13.37 7.97
CA VAL A 943 -37.80 -14.21 6.83
C VAL A 943 -36.59 -14.97 6.25
N TYR A 944 -35.42 -14.34 6.12
CA TYR A 944 -34.21 -15.00 5.63
C TYR A 944 -33.57 -15.96 6.65
N ALA A 945 -33.72 -15.71 7.95
CA ALA A 945 -33.25 -16.59 9.02
C ALA A 945 -34.17 -17.79 9.25
N ALA A 946 -35.49 -17.63 9.01
CA ALA A 946 -36.46 -18.71 9.01
C ALA A 946 -36.46 -19.53 7.71
N ALA A 947 -35.83 -19.03 6.63
CA ALA A 947 -35.64 -19.80 5.42
C ALA A 947 -34.65 -20.96 5.66
N PRO A 948 -34.92 -22.17 5.15
CA PRO A 948 -34.05 -23.33 5.37
C PRO A 948 -32.63 -23.09 4.81
N PRO A 949 -31.59 -23.71 5.41
CA PRO A 949 -30.20 -23.52 5.03
C PRO A 949 -29.96 -23.81 3.54
N ARG A 950 -28.95 -23.15 2.96
CA ARG A 950 -28.77 -22.95 1.49
C ARG A 950 -28.74 -24.20 0.59
N ASN A 951 -28.70 -25.40 1.16
CA ASN A 951 -28.62 -26.68 0.44
C ASN A 951 -29.92 -27.50 0.47
N GLU A 952 -30.88 -27.15 1.33
CA GLU A 952 -32.17 -27.85 1.43
C GLU A 952 -33.15 -27.28 0.40
N VAL A 953 -33.83 -28.16 -0.33
CA VAL A 953 -34.88 -27.79 -1.31
C VAL A 953 -36.25 -28.01 -0.68
N PRO A 954 -36.98 -26.95 -0.28
CA PRO A 954 -38.31 -27.07 0.31
C PRO A 954 -39.42 -27.34 -0.71
N LEU A 955 -39.15 -27.18 -2.01
CA LEU A 955 -40.14 -27.27 -3.10
C LEU A 955 -39.53 -27.97 -4.32
N CYS A 956 -40.20 -29.01 -4.81
CA CYS A 956 -39.84 -29.74 -6.02
C CYS A 956 -40.82 -29.36 -7.15
N ASP A 957 -40.33 -28.99 -8.33
CA ASP A 957 -41.18 -28.61 -9.47
C ASP A 957 -41.91 -29.81 -10.12
N ASN A 958 -41.59 -31.06 -9.73
CA ASN A 958 -42.31 -32.24 -10.20
C ASN A 958 -43.73 -32.30 -9.59
N LEU A 959 -44.77 -32.13 -10.42
CA LEU A 959 -46.16 -32.19 -9.99
C LEU A 959 -46.59 -33.55 -9.40
N PHE A 960 -45.94 -34.63 -9.84
CA PHE A 960 -46.17 -36.00 -9.38
C PHE A 960 -45.19 -36.44 -8.29
N HIS A 961 -44.52 -35.51 -7.62
CA HIS A 961 -43.83 -35.84 -6.36
C HIS A 961 -44.86 -36.40 -5.36
N PRO A 962 -44.64 -37.60 -4.76
CA PRO A 962 -45.59 -38.16 -3.80
C PRO A 962 -45.75 -37.19 -2.61
N THR A 963 -46.95 -36.64 -2.45
CA THR A 963 -47.23 -35.43 -1.65
C THR A 963 -47.76 -35.74 -0.23
N MET A 964 -47.53 -36.95 0.27
CA MET A 964 -48.22 -37.52 1.43
C MET A 964 -47.45 -37.61 2.76
N SER A 965 -46.13 -37.33 2.82
CA SER A 965 -45.35 -37.47 4.08
C SER A 965 -44.37 -36.35 4.45
N HIS A 966 -44.30 -35.25 3.69
CA HIS A 966 -43.34 -34.16 3.93
C HIS A 966 -43.72 -33.18 5.06
N GLN A 967 -43.84 -33.69 6.29
CA GLN A 967 -43.32 -32.94 7.46
C GLN A 967 -41.78 -33.03 7.54
N VAL A 968 -41.19 -34.03 6.87
CA VAL A 968 -39.74 -34.15 6.73
C VAL A 968 -39.24 -33.14 5.69
N ILE A 969 -38.74 -32.00 6.19
CA ILE A 969 -37.71 -31.23 5.49
C ILE A 969 -36.63 -32.22 5.07
N LEU A 970 -36.34 -32.33 3.78
CA LEU A 970 -35.29 -33.19 3.25
C LEU A 970 -33.90 -32.62 3.60
N LYS A 971 -33.53 -32.78 4.87
CA LYS A 971 -32.16 -32.65 5.34
C LYS A 971 -31.31 -33.57 4.46
N ASP A 972 -30.20 -33.02 3.98
CA ASP A 972 -29.16 -33.67 3.16
C ASP A 972 -29.42 -33.92 1.66
N THR A 973 -30.62 -33.70 1.09
CA THR A 973 -30.77 -33.80 -0.38
C THR A 973 -30.32 -32.53 -1.10
N LYS A 974 -29.14 -32.57 -1.74
CA LYS A 974 -28.70 -31.53 -2.67
C LYS A 974 -29.66 -31.41 -3.85
N GLY A 975 -30.38 -30.30 -3.92
CA GLY A 975 -31.28 -29.96 -5.02
C GLY A 975 -30.66 -30.13 -6.40
N VAL A 976 -31.41 -30.71 -7.32
CA VAL A 976 -31.01 -30.92 -8.71
C VAL A 976 -31.72 -29.91 -9.59
N GLN A 977 -30.97 -29.14 -10.36
CA GLN A 977 -31.53 -28.21 -11.35
C GLN A 977 -31.46 -28.85 -12.74
N CYS A 978 -32.41 -28.53 -13.61
CA CYS A 978 -32.27 -28.86 -15.02
C CYS A 978 -31.00 -28.22 -15.60
N SER A 979 -30.10 -29.03 -16.15
CA SER A 979 -28.79 -28.60 -16.68
C SER A 979 -28.89 -27.77 -17.97
N TRP A 980 -30.08 -27.69 -18.59
CA TRP A 980 -30.27 -27.10 -19.91
C TRP A 980 -31.01 -25.76 -19.87
N CYS A 981 -32.13 -25.65 -19.13
CA CYS A 981 -32.84 -24.38 -18.91
C CYS A 981 -32.50 -23.71 -17.57
N HIS A 982 -32.10 -24.46 -16.53
CA HIS A 982 -31.98 -23.98 -15.14
C HIS A 982 -33.23 -23.23 -14.60
N THR A 983 -34.43 -23.50 -15.13
CA THR A 983 -35.69 -22.88 -14.64
C THR A 983 -36.45 -23.72 -13.64
N THR A 984 -36.28 -25.05 -13.69
CA THR A 984 -36.93 -26.02 -12.78
C THR A 984 -35.92 -26.67 -11.84
N VAL A 985 -36.39 -26.97 -10.63
CA VAL A 985 -35.59 -27.49 -9.52
C VAL A 985 -36.32 -28.64 -8.82
N TYR A 986 -35.55 -29.69 -8.55
CA TYR A 986 -36.05 -30.96 -8.04
C TYR A 986 -35.31 -31.32 -6.75
N CYS A 987 -36.02 -31.97 -5.82
CA CYS A 987 -35.41 -32.53 -4.61
C CYS A 987 -34.43 -33.68 -4.93
N SER A 988 -34.59 -34.35 -6.07
CA SER A 988 -33.79 -35.50 -6.49
C SER A 988 -33.69 -35.62 -8.02
N ARG A 989 -32.72 -36.43 -8.51
CA ARG A 989 -32.64 -36.79 -9.93
C ARG A 989 -33.84 -37.61 -10.41
N GLU A 990 -34.43 -38.41 -9.55
CA GLU A 990 -35.62 -39.21 -9.88
C GLU A 990 -36.83 -38.30 -10.14
N CYS A 991 -37.01 -37.27 -9.32
CA CYS A 991 -38.05 -36.28 -9.53
C CYS A 991 -37.76 -35.39 -10.75
N GLN A 992 -36.49 -35.08 -11.03
CA GLN A 992 -36.13 -34.47 -12.31
C GLN A 992 -36.54 -35.37 -13.48
N GLN A 993 -36.20 -36.65 -13.46
CA GLN A 993 -36.48 -37.58 -14.57
C GLN A 993 -37.98 -37.73 -14.82
N LYS A 994 -38.77 -37.92 -13.76
CA LYS A 994 -40.24 -38.03 -13.87
C LYS A 994 -40.89 -36.75 -14.41
N ASP A 995 -40.46 -35.56 -13.97
CA ASP A 995 -40.99 -34.30 -14.51
C ASP A 995 -40.49 -34.03 -15.94
N TRP A 996 -39.26 -34.44 -16.25
CA TRP A 996 -38.69 -34.40 -17.60
C TRP A 996 -39.53 -35.19 -18.59
N ASP A 997 -39.83 -36.45 -18.28
CA ASP A 997 -40.56 -37.33 -19.18
C ASP A 997 -42.03 -36.94 -19.36
N LEU A 998 -42.64 -36.25 -18.38
CA LEU A 998 -44.06 -35.90 -18.39
C LEU A 998 -44.36 -34.46 -18.89
N PHE A 999 -43.55 -33.47 -18.53
CA PHE A 999 -43.81 -32.06 -18.88
C PHE A 999 -42.55 -31.33 -19.35
N HIS A 1000 -41.49 -31.40 -18.55
CA HIS A 1000 -40.39 -30.45 -18.65
C HIS A 1000 -39.56 -30.62 -19.92
N LYS A 1001 -39.51 -31.81 -20.55
CA LYS A 1001 -38.84 -31.99 -21.84
C LYS A 1001 -39.41 -31.11 -22.95
N ALA A 1002 -40.73 -30.85 -22.95
CA ALA A 1002 -41.37 -29.94 -23.91
C ALA A 1002 -41.06 -28.48 -23.57
N GLU A 1003 -41.25 -28.09 -22.32
CA GLU A 1003 -41.01 -26.73 -21.81
C GLU A 1003 -39.54 -26.31 -21.88
N CYS A 1004 -38.60 -27.24 -21.67
CA CYS A 1004 -37.21 -26.91 -21.44
C CYS A 1004 -36.57 -26.26 -22.67
N THR A 1005 -37.07 -26.55 -23.86
CA THR A 1005 -36.65 -25.86 -25.09
C THR A 1005 -37.13 -24.41 -25.09
N ALA A 1006 -38.41 -24.15 -24.80
CA ALA A 1006 -38.98 -22.80 -24.72
C ALA A 1006 -38.31 -21.98 -23.61
N ASN A 1007 -38.25 -22.52 -22.39
CA ASN A 1007 -37.57 -21.93 -21.23
C ASN A 1007 -36.07 -21.68 -21.48
N ARG A 1008 -35.43 -22.52 -22.31
CA ARG A 1008 -34.04 -22.31 -22.75
C ARG A 1008 -33.93 -21.24 -23.82
N VAL A 1009 -34.84 -21.16 -24.79
CA VAL A 1009 -34.86 -20.11 -25.82
C VAL A 1009 -35.12 -18.75 -25.17
N GLU A 1010 -36.06 -18.66 -24.24
CA GLU A 1010 -36.29 -17.47 -23.41
C GLU A 1010 -35.01 -17.09 -22.64
N ARG A 1011 -34.41 -18.05 -21.91
CA ARG A 1011 -33.14 -17.81 -21.19
C ARG A 1011 -31.99 -17.39 -22.11
N ILE A 1012 -31.84 -18.00 -23.29
CA ILE A 1012 -30.74 -17.72 -24.22
C ILE A 1012 -30.97 -16.39 -24.95
N GLY A 1013 -32.19 -16.12 -25.40
CA GLY A 1013 -32.60 -14.85 -25.99
C GLY A 1013 -32.38 -13.66 -25.06
N LEU A 1014 -32.45 -13.89 -23.74
CA LEU A 1014 -32.09 -12.94 -22.70
C LEU A 1014 -30.57 -12.80 -22.45
N THR A 1015 -29.68 -13.62 -23.03
CA THR A 1015 -28.23 -13.65 -22.71
C THR A 1015 -27.26 -13.30 -23.86
N LEU A 1016 -27.72 -13.18 -25.10
CA LEU A 1016 -26.85 -12.81 -26.22
C LEU A 1016 -26.56 -11.29 -26.26
N PRO A 1017 -25.30 -10.84 -26.49
CA PRO A 1017 -24.99 -9.42 -26.70
C PRO A 1017 -25.56 -8.89 -28.03
N ASN A 1018 -25.90 -7.59 -28.07
CA ASN A 1018 -26.58 -6.92 -29.19
C ASN A 1018 -25.84 -6.93 -30.55
N SER A 1019 -24.61 -7.43 -30.65
CA SER A 1019 -23.77 -7.31 -31.86
C SER A 1019 -24.04 -8.37 -32.96
N ILE A 1020 -25.15 -9.11 -32.88
CA ILE A 1020 -25.50 -10.20 -33.82
C ILE A 1020 -27.00 -10.14 -34.19
N ARG A 1021 -27.56 -8.94 -34.35
CA ARG A 1021 -28.94 -8.73 -34.85
C ARG A 1021 -28.97 -7.61 -35.88
N GLU A 1022 -29.55 -7.88 -37.04
CA GLU A 1022 -30.03 -6.86 -37.97
C GLU A 1022 -31.42 -6.34 -37.53
N PRO A 1023 -31.82 -5.10 -37.90
CA PRO A 1023 -33.02 -4.45 -37.36
C PRO A 1023 -34.31 -4.90 -38.10
N PRO A 1024 -35.47 -4.94 -37.41
CA PRO A 1024 -36.20 -3.68 -37.23
C PRO A 1024 -36.77 -3.41 -35.81
N LEU A 1025 -36.84 -2.11 -35.52
CA LEU A 1025 -37.70 -1.36 -34.60
C LEU A 1025 -37.99 -1.86 -33.15
N THR A 1026 -37.53 -1.02 -32.21
CA THR A 1026 -38.05 -0.80 -30.85
C THR A 1026 -38.17 -2.00 -29.90
N GLN A 1027 -37.06 -2.31 -29.20
CA GLN A 1027 -37.10 -2.68 -27.77
C GLN A 1027 -35.73 -2.53 -27.08
N SER A 1028 -35.75 -2.21 -25.78
CA SER A 1028 -34.66 -1.76 -24.92
C SER A 1028 -35.06 -2.06 -23.46
N HIS A 1029 -34.22 -2.38 -22.46
CA HIS A 1029 -32.83 -2.85 -22.36
C HIS A 1029 -32.69 -3.50 -20.94
N VAL A 1030 -31.56 -4.17 -20.64
CA VAL A 1030 -31.12 -4.65 -19.30
C VAL A 1030 -31.80 -5.92 -18.74
N LEU A 1031 -31.04 -7.01 -18.61
CA LEU A 1031 -30.87 -7.87 -17.41
C LEU A 1031 -30.10 -9.17 -17.74
N THR A 1032 -28.80 -9.23 -17.42
CA THR A 1032 -27.97 -10.44 -17.61
C THR A 1032 -26.99 -10.67 -16.46
N THR A 1033 -27.36 -11.52 -15.48
CA THR A 1033 -26.44 -12.42 -14.72
C THR A 1033 -27.10 -13.22 -13.57
N ASP A 1034 -28.32 -12.90 -13.13
CA ASP A 1034 -28.81 -13.28 -11.78
C ASP A 1034 -29.54 -14.64 -11.68
N ARG A 1035 -28.90 -15.74 -12.12
CA ARG A 1035 -29.40 -17.13 -11.91
C ARG A 1035 -28.37 -18.14 -11.35
N GLN A 1036 -27.16 -17.73 -11.00
CA GLN A 1036 -26.10 -18.63 -10.49
C GLN A 1036 -25.72 -18.44 -9.00
N LEU A 1037 -26.45 -17.63 -8.21
CA LEU A 1037 -26.10 -17.39 -6.80
C LEU A 1037 -27.26 -17.72 -5.84
N HIS A 1038 -27.04 -18.78 -5.05
CA HIS A 1038 -28.00 -19.36 -4.11
C HIS A 1038 -28.40 -18.41 -2.95
N GLY A 1039 -29.71 -18.40 -2.62
CA GLY A 1039 -30.23 -17.85 -1.37
C GLY A 1039 -31.77 -17.88 -1.29
N GLY A 1040 -32.31 -18.69 -0.38
CA GLY A 1040 -33.73 -18.69 0.03
C GLY A 1040 -34.71 -19.31 -0.97
N TRP A 1041 -34.79 -20.64 -1.00
CA TRP A 1041 -35.62 -21.40 -1.94
C TRP A 1041 -37.14 -21.27 -1.74
N LEU A 1042 -37.62 -20.64 -0.66
CA LEU A 1042 -39.04 -20.34 -0.46
C LEU A 1042 -39.56 -19.18 -1.33
N SER A 1043 -38.70 -18.59 -2.17
CA SER A 1043 -38.97 -17.30 -2.80
C SER A 1043 -39.12 -17.33 -4.32
N HIS A 1044 -38.84 -18.39 -5.07
CA HIS A 1044 -38.84 -18.25 -6.55
C HIS A 1044 -40.22 -17.95 -7.14
N ARG A 1045 -41.31 -18.47 -6.55
CA ARG A 1045 -42.70 -18.23 -6.99
C ARG A 1045 -43.31 -16.97 -6.36
N THR A 1046 -43.02 -16.67 -5.08
CA THR A 1046 -43.41 -15.41 -4.42
C THR A 1046 -42.64 -14.19 -4.95
N ARG A 1047 -41.34 -14.35 -5.28
CA ARG A 1047 -40.57 -13.35 -6.06
C ARG A 1047 -41.09 -13.22 -7.47
N ALA A 1048 -41.50 -14.29 -8.16
CA ALA A 1048 -42.09 -14.14 -9.48
C ALA A 1048 -43.32 -13.23 -9.42
N LEU A 1049 -44.27 -13.50 -8.51
CA LEU A 1049 -45.46 -12.68 -8.34
C LEU A 1049 -45.13 -11.24 -7.91
N PHE A 1050 -44.33 -11.07 -6.84
CA PHE A 1050 -43.97 -9.75 -6.30
C PHE A 1050 -43.09 -8.92 -7.25
N LEU A 1051 -42.13 -9.54 -7.93
CA LEU A 1051 -41.28 -8.85 -8.93
C LEU A 1051 -42.04 -8.58 -10.22
N VAL A 1052 -43.03 -9.39 -10.64
CA VAL A 1052 -43.87 -9.06 -11.81
C VAL A 1052 -44.77 -7.87 -11.51
N LEU A 1053 -45.44 -7.84 -10.34
CA LEU A 1053 -46.20 -6.67 -9.88
C LEU A 1053 -45.31 -5.42 -9.75
N MET A 1054 -44.14 -5.53 -9.12
CA MET A 1054 -43.21 -4.40 -8.97
C MET A 1054 -42.55 -3.97 -10.29
N ARG A 1055 -42.36 -4.88 -11.25
CA ARG A 1055 -41.82 -4.60 -12.60
C ARG A 1055 -42.83 -3.83 -13.46
N ALA A 1056 -44.12 -4.11 -13.30
CA ALA A 1056 -45.18 -3.29 -13.88
C ALA A 1056 -45.22 -1.89 -13.25
N LEU A 1057 -45.26 -1.82 -11.91
CA LEU A 1057 -45.45 -0.58 -11.15
C LEU A 1057 -44.28 0.42 -11.18
N LEU A 1058 -43.02 -0.02 -11.36
CA LEU A 1058 -41.84 0.85 -11.15
C LEU A 1058 -41.03 1.21 -12.40
N LEU A 1059 -41.32 0.64 -13.58
CA LEU A 1059 -40.41 0.69 -14.74
C LEU A 1059 -41.06 1.05 -16.08
N HIS A 1060 -42.34 1.45 -16.12
CA HIS A 1060 -43.00 1.82 -17.37
C HIS A 1060 -42.70 3.30 -17.75
N PRO A 1061 -42.13 3.59 -18.94
CA PRO A 1061 -42.02 4.96 -19.44
C PRO A 1061 -43.42 5.43 -19.82
N GLY A 1062 -43.95 6.45 -19.13
CA GLY A 1062 -45.31 6.97 -19.35
C GLY A 1062 -46.16 7.15 -18.10
N MET A 1063 -45.69 6.70 -16.92
CA MET A 1063 -46.31 7.10 -15.64
C MET A 1063 -46.20 8.63 -15.48
N PRO A 1064 -47.32 9.37 -15.26
CA PRO A 1064 -47.24 10.75 -14.80
C PRO A 1064 -46.61 10.78 -13.39
N ASN A 1065 -45.96 11.89 -13.04
CA ASN A 1065 -45.47 12.09 -11.67
C ASN A 1065 -46.65 12.01 -10.69
N ILE A 1066 -46.68 10.96 -9.87
CA ILE A 1066 -47.59 10.88 -8.73
C ILE A 1066 -47.01 11.82 -7.66
N GLU A 1067 -47.60 13.01 -7.51
CA GLU A 1067 -47.06 14.09 -6.67
C GLU A 1067 -47.03 13.74 -5.17
N ASP A 1068 -47.81 12.75 -4.72
CA ASP A 1068 -47.64 12.12 -3.40
C ASP A 1068 -47.80 10.58 -3.45
N PRO A 1069 -46.69 9.81 -3.42
CA PRO A 1069 -46.70 8.34 -3.35
C PRO A 1069 -47.32 7.73 -2.08
N LEU A 1070 -47.66 8.53 -1.06
CA LEU A 1070 -48.40 8.08 0.12
C LEU A 1070 -49.92 8.01 -0.11
N THR A 1071 -50.44 8.62 -1.18
CA THR A 1071 -51.87 8.62 -1.51
C THR A 1071 -52.34 7.40 -2.29
N VAL A 1072 -51.43 6.62 -2.90
CA VAL A 1072 -51.76 5.30 -3.42
C VAL A 1072 -52.03 4.39 -2.21
N PRO A 1073 -53.25 3.81 -2.07
CA PRO A 1073 -53.55 2.93 -0.94
C PRO A 1073 -52.67 1.67 -1.04
N TRP A 1074 -51.65 1.62 -0.19
CA TRP A 1074 -50.68 0.53 -0.18
C TRP A 1074 -51.39 -0.79 0.09
N PHE A 1075 -51.02 -1.82 -0.69
CA PHE A 1075 -51.47 -3.20 -0.47
C PHE A 1075 -51.09 -3.65 0.95
N ASP A 1076 -52.04 -3.62 1.89
CA ASP A 1076 -51.83 -4.20 3.20
C ASP A 1076 -51.76 -5.72 3.05
N LEU A 1077 -50.58 -6.29 3.28
CA LEU A 1077 -50.41 -7.75 3.26
C LEU A 1077 -51.25 -8.48 4.32
N ARG A 1078 -51.88 -7.75 5.25
CA ARG A 1078 -52.89 -8.27 6.19
C ARG A 1078 -54.30 -8.40 5.59
N THR A 1079 -54.66 -7.68 4.52
CA THR A 1079 -55.98 -7.79 3.87
C THR A 1079 -56.03 -8.83 2.74
N TYR A 1080 -54.88 -9.44 2.42
CA TYR A 1080 -54.73 -10.48 1.38
C TYR A 1080 -55.67 -11.71 1.46
N PRO A 1081 -56.32 -12.08 2.59
CA PRO A 1081 -57.33 -13.13 2.60
C PRO A 1081 -58.73 -12.69 2.14
N HIS A 1082 -59.05 -11.39 2.15
CA HIS A 1082 -60.44 -10.92 2.14
C HIS A 1082 -60.98 -10.47 0.79
N ASN A 1083 -60.10 -10.04 -0.13
CA ASN A 1083 -60.47 -9.63 -1.50
C ASN A 1083 -60.02 -10.63 -2.58
N MET A 1084 -59.70 -11.87 -2.21
CA MET A 1084 -59.75 -12.97 -3.17
C MET A 1084 -61.22 -13.25 -3.50
N HIS A 1085 -61.69 -12.77 -4.66
CA HIS A 1085 -62.87 -13.37 -5.26
C HIS A 1085 -62.57 -14.86 -5.47
N GLN A 1086 -63.37 -15.73 -4.85
CA GLN A 1086 -63.49 -17.10 -5.36
C GLN A 1086 -64.23 -16.99 -6.68
N LEU A 1087 -63.49 -16.79 -7.77
CA LEU A 1087 -63.99 -17.09 -9.10
C LEU A 1087 -64.39 -18.57 -9.09
N ASP A 1088 -65.58 -18.87 -9.59
CA ASP A 1088 -65.94 -20.26 -9.85
C ASP A 1088 -64.93 -20.84 -10.84
N VAL A 1089 -64.63 -22.13 -10.74
CA VAL A 1089 -63.77 -22.78 -11.73
C VAL A 1089 -64.48 -22.88 -13.07
N GLU A 1090 -65.81 -22.90 -13.08
CA GLU A 1090 -66.60 -22.78 -14.31
C GLU A 1090 -66.43 -21.37 -14.94
N ASP A 1091 -66.54 -20.29 -14.15
CA ASP A 1091 -66.23 -18.91 -14.61
C ASP A 1091 -64.79 -18.75 -15.10
N MET A 1092 -63.83 -19.30 -14.36
CA MET A 1092 -62.41 -19.22 -14.72
C MET A 1092 -62.10 -20.04 -15.97
N HIS A 1093 -62.74 -21.20 -16.16
CA HIS A 1093 -62.63 -21.99 -17.38
C HIS A 1093 -63.25 -21.25 -18.58
N ASN A 1094 -64.44 -20.67 -18.41
CA ASN A 1094 -65.15 -19.93 -19.45
C ASN A 1094 -64.39 -18.66 -19.87
N GLN A 1095 -63.91 -17.86 -18.92
CA GLN A 1095 -63.07 -16.69 -19.20
C GLN A 1095 -61.76 -17.06 -19.89
N LEU A 1096 -61.18 -18.22 -19.59
CA LEU A 1096 -59.94 -18.68 -20.25
C LEU A 1096 -60.18 -19.19 -21.68
N THR A 1097 -61.39 -19.63 -22.02
CA THR A 1097 -61.78 -19.96 -23.41
C THR A 1097 -62.12 -18.73 -24.24
N ASP A 1098 -62.70 -17.67 -23.65
CA ASP A 1098 -63.07 -16.44 -24.38
C ASP A 1098 -61.87 -15.66 -24.94
N TYR A 1099 -60.67 -15.82 -24.34
CA TYR A 1099 -59.41 -15.25 -24.87
C TYR A 1099 -58.73 -16.13 -25.95
N GLY A 1100 -59.43 -17.15 -26.46
CA GLY A 1100 -58.91 -18.14 -27.40
C GLY A 1100 -58.27 -19.35 -26.69
N GLU A 1101 -58.36 -20.52 -27.32
CA GLU A 1101 -58.18 -21.87 -26.72
C GLU A 1101 -56.85 -22.17 -26.01
N ASP A 1102 -55.88 -21.25 -26.00
CA ASP A 1102 -54.48 -21.54 -25.65
C ASP A 1102 -53.90 -20.70 -24.51
N THR A 1103 -54.73 -19.96 -23.74
CA THR A 1103 -54.26 -19.08 -22.63
C THR A 1103 -53.61 -19.85 -21.46
N PHE A 1104 -53.94 -21.11 -21.24
CA PHE A 1104 -53.18 -22.04 -20.39
C PHE A 1104 -53.08 -23.46 -21.00
N GLY A 1105 -53.02 -23.54 -22.35
CA GLY A 1105 -53.02 -24.80 -23.09
C GLY A 1105 -51.76 -25.67 -22.96
N ASP A 1106 -50.75 -25.24 -22.18
CA ASP A 1106 -49.61 -26.11 -21.87
C ASP A 1106 -50.03 -27.26 -20.96
N ALA A 1107 -49.47 -28.45 -21.20
CA ALA A 1107 -49.86 -29.68 -20.52
C ALA A 1107 -49.69 -29.63 -18.99
N ARG A 1108 -48.79 -28.78 -18.47
CA ARG A 1108 -48.56 -28.64 -17.03
C ARG A 1108 -49.64 -27.77 -16.39
N SER A 1109 -50.00 -26.64 -16.99
CA SER A 1109 -51.11 -25.79 -16.53
C SER A 1109 -52.45 -26.54 -16.59
N LYS A 1110 -52.69 -27.28 -17.69
CA LYS A 1110 -53.86 -28.16 -17.79
C LYS A 1110 -53.89 -29.23 -16.69
N ALA A 1111 -52.79 -29.94 -16.46
CA ALA A 1111 -52.73 -30.95 -15.39
C ALA A 1111 -52.98 -30.38 -13.98
N ILE A 1112 -52.66 -29.11 -13.72
CA ILE A 1112 -52.97 -28.42 -12.46
C ILE A 1112 -54.46 -28.11 -12.33
N LEU A 1113 -55.13 -27.76 -13.43
CA LEU A 1113 -56.58 -27.54 -13.48
C LEU A 1113 -57.34 -28.87 -13.35
N ASP A 1114 -56.95 -29.88 -14.12
CA ASP A 1114 -57.56 -31.23 -14.08
C ASP A 1114 -57.44 -31.86 -12.68
N GLU A 1115 -56.26 -31.77 -12.03
CA GLU A 1115 -56.07 -32.24 -10.65
C GLU A 1115 -56.96 -31.50 -9.64
N PHE A 1116 -57.19 -30.20 -9.84
CA PHE A 1116 -58.07 -29.42 -8.96
C PHE A 1116 -59.53 -29.90 -9.09
N VAL A 1117 -60.00 -30.10 -10.32
CA VAL A 1117 -61.35 -30.61 -10.62
C VAL A 1117 -61.55 -32.00 -10.02
N GLU A 1118 -60.57 -32.90 -10.17
CA GLU A 1118 -60.61 -34.27 -9.64
C GLU A 1118 -60.61 -34.32 -8.10
N LYS A 1119 -59.89 -33.40 -7.41
CA LYS A 1119 -59.63 -33.47 -5.95
C LYS A 1119 -60.48 -32.56 -5.08
N GLY A 1120 -61.58 -32.02 -5.62
CA GLY A 1120 -62.75 -31.56 -4.86
C GLY A 1120 -62.47 -30.67 -3.64
N GLY A 1121 -61.69 -29.59 -3.80
CA GLY A 1121 -61.54 -28.54 -2.78
C GLY A 1121 -60.46 -28.73 -1.71
N THR A 1122 -59.66 -29.80 -1.77
CA THR A 1122 -58.46 -29.96 -0.90
C THR A 1122 -57.29 -29.04 -1.30
N VAL A 1123 -57.30 -28.61 -2.55
CA VAL A 1123 -56.43 -27.57 -3.13
C VAL A 1123 -57.30 -26.32 -3.34
N ARG A 1124 -56.76 -25.12 -3.13
CA ARG A 1124 -57.37 -23.87 -3.60
C ARG A 1124 -56.54 -23.30 -4.76
N LEU A 1125 -57.20 -22.98 -5.86
CA LEU A 1125 -56.62 -22.17 -6.93
C LEU A 1125 -57.00 -20.70 -6.69
N ALA A 1126 -56.03 -19.80 -6.81
CA ALA A 1126 -56.28 -18.38 -6.96
C ALA A 1126 -55.92 -17.98 -8.39
N GLY A 1127 -56.93 -17.63 -9.17
CA GLY A 1127 -56.79 -16.86 -10.40
C GLY A 1127 -56.69 -15.37 -10.05
N PHE A 1128 -55.74 -14.65 -10.65
CA PHE A 1128 -55.74 -13.19 -10.63
C PHE A 1128 -55.39 -12.66 -12.02
N ILE A 1129 -56.18 -11.71 -12.50
CA ILE A 1129 -55.98 -10.98 -13.75
C ILE A 1129 -55.67 -9.53 -13.37
N ALA A 1130 -54.47 -9.07 -13.70
CA ALA A 1130 -54.11 -7.65 -13.60
C ALA A 1130 -54.09 -7.04 -15.00
N GLU A 1131 -54.93 -6.04 -15.25
CA GLU A 1131 -54.75 -5.13 -16.39
C GLU A 1131 -53.64 -4.14 -16.07
N PHE A 1132 -52.65 -4.01 -16.96
CA PHE A 1132 -51.59 -3.01 -16.83
C PHE A 1132 -51.20 -2.45 -18.20
N GLY A 1133 -51.82 -1.33 -18.58
CA GLY A 1133 -51.68 -0.74 -19.91
C GLY A 1133 -52.23 -1.67 -20.99
N GLU A 1134 -51.38 -2.03 -21.96
CA GLU A 1134 -51.73 -2.97 -23.04
C GLU A 1134 -51.57 -4.46 -22.64
N TYR A 1135 -51.21 -4.80 -21.39
CA TYR A 1135 -50.94 -6.17 -20.97
C TYR A 1135 -51.95 -6.69 -19.94
N HIS A 1136 -52.27 -7.98 -20.04
CA HIS A 1136 -53.00 -8.77 -19.05
C HIS A 1136 -52.04 -9.75 -18.37
N ILE A 1137 -51.98 -9.71 -17.05
CA ILE A 1137 -51.14 -10.60 -16.24
C ILE A 1137 -52.05 -11.63 -15.56
N PHE A 1138 -52.04 -12.85 -16.08
CA PHE A 1138 -52.77 -13.99 -15.51
C PHE A 1138 -51.86 -14.74 -14.53
N THR A 1139 -52.28 -14.87 -13.28
CA THR A 1139 -51.62 -15.71 -12.27
C THR A 1139 -52.56 -16.83 -11.85
N LEU A 1140 -52.06 -18.08 -11.91
CA LEU A 1140 -52.72 -19.28 -11.43
C LEU A 1140 -51.91 -19.86 -10.26
N ALA A 1141 -52.37 -19.68 -9.03
CA ALA A 1141 -51.65 -20.08 -7.82
C ALA A 1141 -52.35 -21.22 -7.06
N ARG A 1142 -51.63 -22.32 -6.85
CA ARG A 1142 -52.04 -23.53 -6.13
C ARG A 1142 -51.70 -23.40 -4.64
N PHE A 1143 -52.69 -23.48 -3.76
CA PHE A 1143 -52.54 -23.45 -2.30
C PHE A 1143 -53.09 -24.74 -1.66
N ARG A 1144 -52.55 -25.11 -0.50
CA ARG A 1144 -53.07 -26.17 0.38
C ARG A 1144 -53.40 -25.59 1.75
N ARG A 1145 -54.52 -26.04 2.34
CA ARG A 1145 -54.88 -25.70 3.72
C ARG A 1145 -53.96 -26.47 4.69
N VAL A 1146 -53.32 -25.74 5.59
CA VAL A 1146 -52.48 -26.25 6.67
C VAL A 1146 -53.27 -26.08 7.97
N GLU A 1147 -53.57 -27.18 8.64
CA GLU A 1147 -54.21 -27.10 9.97
C GLU A 1147 -53.20 -26.61 11.03
N PRO A 1148 -53.64 -25.77 11.98
CA PRO A 1148 -52.75 -25.22 13.00
C PRO A 1148 -52.34 -26.31 14.02
N GLY A 1149 -51.18 -26.93 13.78
CA GLY A 1149 -50.56 -27.85 14.73
C GLY A 1149 -50.14 -27.15 16.02
N LEU A 1150 -50.39 -27.80 17.16
CA LEU A 1150 -50.03 -27.35 18.51
C LEU A 1150 -48.49 -27.28 18.69
N GLY A 1151 -47.88 -26.15 18.33
CA GLY A 1151 -46.46 -25.87 18.51
C GLY A 1151 -46.17 -24.37 18.47
N THR A 1152 -45.44 -23.86 19.46
CA THR A 1152 -45.29 -22.43 19.73
C THR A 1152 -44.42 -21.69 18.70
N ALA A 1153 -45.01 -21.24 17.60
CA ALA A 1153 -44.42 -20.28 16.66
C ALA A 1153 -45.19 -18.93 16.68
N PRO A 1154 -44.56 -17.76 16.42
CA PRO A 1154 -45.20 -16.47 16.64
C PRO A 1154 -46.18 -16.08 15.52
N ARG A 1155 -47.47 -15.98 15.86
CA ARG A 1155 -48.56 -15.06 15.39
C ARG A 1155 -48.68 -14.57 13.91
N VAL A 1156 -47.88 -14.99 12.93
CA VAL A 1156 -47.86 -14.36 11.57
C VAL A 1156 -48.70 -15.10 10.51
N TRP A 1157 -49.31 -16.26 10.81
CA TRP A 1157 -49.98 -17.10 9.82
C TRP A 1157 -51.49 -17.28 10.08
N HIS A 1158 -52.28 -16.22 9.88
CA HIS A 1158 -53.73 -16.24 10.15
C HIS A 1158 -54.62 -16.85 9.05
N SER A 1159 -54.12 -17.13 7.84
CA SER A 1159 -54.92 -17.68 6.73
C SER A 1159 -54.83 -19.21 6.56
N GLY A 1160 -53.86 -19.88 7.20
CA GLY A 1160 -53.70 -21.34 7.11
C GLY A 1160 -53.54 -21.89 5.68
N LEU A 1161 -53.01 -21.11 4.74
CA LEU A 1161 -52.81 -21.51 3.34
C LEU A 1161 -51.33 -21.44 2.96
N MET A 1162 -50.77 -22.55 2.49
CA MET A 1162 -49.40 -22.65 1.99
C MET A 1162 -49.40 -22.79 0.46
N PRO A 1163 -48.68 -21.94 -0.31
CA PRO A 1163 -48.59 -22.09 -1.75
C PRO A 1163 -47.75 -23.34 -2.10
N LEU A 1164 -48.36 -24.26 -2.83
CA LEU A 1164 -47.70 -25.42 -3.44
C LEU A 1164 -47.17 -25.12 -4.86
N GLY A 1165 -47.74 -24.12 -5.54
CA GLY A 1165 -47.27 -23.72 -6.86
C GLY A 1165 -47.88 -22.41 -7.36
N VAL A 1166 -47.24 -21.77 -8.34
CA VAL A 1166 -47.71 -20.54 -8.97
C VAL A 1166 -47.22 -20.55 -10.41
N HIS A 1167 -48.15 -20.40 -11.35
CA HIS A 1167 -47.91 -20.22 -12.77
C HIS A 1167 -48.35 -18.80 -13.13
N VAL A 1168 -47.53 -18.08 -13.91
CA VAL A 1168 -47.81 -16.71 -14.32
C VAL A 1168 -47.63 -16.63 -15.83
N ARG A 1169 -48.65 -16.15 -16.54
CA ARG A 1169 -48.59 -15.87 -17.98
C ARG A 1169 -48.94 -14.40 -18.21
N VAL A 1170 -48.13 -13.72 -19.00
CA VAL A 1170 -48.36 -12.33 -19.40
C VAL A 1170 -48.76 -12.35 -20.87
N LEU A 1171 -49.97 -11.87 -21.17
CA LEU A 1171 -50.45 -11.67 -22.52
C LEU A 1171 -50.46 -10.19 -22.84
N ARG A 1172 -50.10 -9.83 -24.08
CA ARG A 1172 -50.36 -8.50 -24.62
C ARG A 1172 -51.79 -8.52 -25.20
N ARG A 1173 -52.62 -7.50 -24.94
CA ARG A 1173 -53.86 -7.30 -25.70
C ARG A 1173 -53.50 -7.31 -27.19
N PRO A 1174 -54.22 -8.07 -28.04
CA PRO A 1174 -54.27 -7.74 -29.45
C PRO A 1174 -54.68 -6.27 -29.56
N PHE A 1175 -53.95 -5.48 -30.34
CA PHE A 1175 -54.49 -4.20 -30.80
C PHE A 1175 -55.71 -4.52 -31.69
N PRO A 1176 -56.81 -3.74 -31.59
CA PRO A 1176 -57.85 -3.76 -32.63
C PRO A 1176 -57.30 -3.25 -33.97
#